data_AF-A0AAD9GNM5-F1
#
_entry.id   AF-A0AAD9GNM5-F1
#
_cell.length_a   1.000
_cell.length_b   1.000
_cell.length_c   1.000
_cell.angle_alpha   90.00
_cell.angle_beta   90.00
_cell.angle_gamma   90.00
#
_symmetry.space_group_name_H-M   'P 1'
#
loop_
_entity.id
_entity.type
_entity.pdbx_description
1 polymer ?
#
loop_
_entity_poly.entity_id
_entity_poly.type
_entity_poly.pdbx_seq_one_letter_code
_entity_poly.pdbx_strand_id
1 'polypeptide(L)'
;MQETSSRWSRLALAFLGNVVFYFLLNGFLAVYVTEETARVDAVIGDTDLAEYESTPIIASDRASSIDTILRSSMQMADTTAENALGQCSRPSPRRLPAQLDYGFPSRQWLSEMLPYAPETTESNTLVVSLNEQVAEVTMPMEFTTARNLVGYALRAIDDFYREQDVQANASAFELLDLPVDFESASPDDVNMTQALVKATNATLNRAVNTRLHLRNFSISESSVEFVKFPWTTDSGDLVFEGVTLEIPMGDEYLRREVKLMNDTTQSVVYGSQVLDGLFEINAKEECGRYGCIVSPVGAALTTAPADEGSQVRALPLCLDADGNEDYETTMNIDGSECEHRSTNSMLVLSFAKRITGDAISSSLVSNSSGDAVVVMLTNARKVYQVTAGRLSWETTDLAAKYEASCEASDCQGLAFPLSDDEREVIVGSDHVPISNLTAYSPSLLLWTPLVTSNVQEVDMSDILKSDFVFLKNFDDTTGWTPIDGSRCERERGAFMDRVQSSHLYSERSLQPAYQSALFWLFQHGVVKQKLSKSTIAFDASVKYVDVTLSVPQLSAMLTLIGCAMLLIMAVLVFFGGKRREADVERHFKPHHLARVLLDDEAFSHRLLKCDLLNVGNKYLNSSELLDQFEISGLALRHRECPTDVLHVPKAQQSTTASAATSQAVHIV
;
A
#
# COMPACT_ATOMS: atom_id res chain seq x y z
N MET A 1 -81.02 23.17 -40.55
CA MET A 1 -81.47 22.42 -39.37
C MET A 1 -80.86 23.08 -38.15
N GLN A 2 -81.66 23.34 -37.11
CA GLN A 2 -81.16 23.80 -35.82
C GLN A 2 -80.45 22.61 -35.17
N GLU A 3 -79.15 22.75 -34.93
CA GLU A 3 -78.27 21.65 -34.53
C GLU A 3 -78.51 21.30 -33.06
N THR A 4 -79.47 20.42 -32.77
CA THR A 4 -79.63 19.79 -31.45
C THR A 4 -78.58 18.67 -31.29
N SER A 5 -77.30 19.02 -31.44
CA SER A 5 -76.19 18.20 -30.98
C SER A 5 -76.15 18.30 -29.45
N SER A 6 -76.86 17.40 -28.78
CA SER A 6 -76.88 17.23 -27.33
C SER A 6 -75.49 17.47 -26.70
N ARG A 7 -75.34 18.54 -25.91
CA ARG A 7 -74.12 18.84 -25.14
C ARG A 7 -73.61 17.62 -24.34
N TRP A 8 -74.52 16.73 -23.98
CA TRP A 8 -74.27 15.51 -23.25
C TRP A 8 -73.42 14.49 -24.02
N SER A 9 -73.57 14.37 -25.35
CA SER A 9 -72.76 13.42 -26.13
C SER A 9 -71.31 13.90 -26.28
N ARG A 10 -71.09 15.21 -26.41
CA ARG A 10 -69.74 15.81 -26.45
C ARG A 10 -69.04 15.69 -25.10
N LEU A 11 -69.76 15.89 -24.00
CA LEU A 11 -69.25 15.68 -22.64
C LEU A 11 -68.90 14.20 -22.39
N ALA A 12 -69.74 13.26 -22.81
CA ALA A 12 -69.48 11.83 -22.66
C ALA A 12 -68.23 11.37 -23.45
N LEU A 13 -68.06 11.85 -24.69
CA LEU A 13 -66.89 11.57 -25.51
C LEU A 13 -65.61 12.18 -24.93
N ALA A 14 -65.68 13.42 -24.44
CA ALA A 14 -64.55 14.07 -23.77
C ALA A 14 -64.17 13.33 -22.48
N PHE A 15 -65.14 12.89 -21.68
CA PHE A 15 -64.88 12.12 -20.47
C PHE A 15 -64.24 10.76 -20.79
N LEU A 16 -64.78 10.02 -21.76
CA LEU A 16 -64.24 8.72 -22.14
C LEU A 16 -62.83 8.84 -22.74
N GLY A 17 -62.58 9.86 -23.56
CA GLY A 17 -61.26 10.15 -24.11
C GLY A 17 -60.24 10.47 -23.00
N ASN A 18 -60.63 11.27 -22.01
CA ASN A 18 -59.77 11.56 -20.85
C ASN A 18 -59.49 10.32 -20.00
N VAL A 19 -60.47 9.42 -19.83
CA VAL A 19 -60.29 8.17 -19.09
C VAL A 19 -59.31 7.24 -19.82
N VAL A 20 -59.44 7.09 -21.14
CA VAL A 20 -58.50 6.30 -21.94
C VAL A 20 -57.10 6.91 -21.89
N PHE A 21 -57.00 8.23 -22.02
CA PHE A 21 -55.74 8.95 -21.92
C PHE A 21 -55.09 8.77 -20.55
N TYR A 22 -55.87 8.83 -19.46
CA TYR A 22 -55.43 8.56 -18.11
C TYR A 22 -54.88 7.13 -17.94
N PHE A 23 -55.57 6.12 -18.48
CA PHE A 23 -55.09 4.73 -18.41
C PHE A 23 -53.78 4.51 -19.16
N LEU A 24 -53.63 5.13 -20.34
CA LEU A 24 -52.40 5.04 -21.11
C LEU A 24 -51.25 5.77 -20.42
N LEU A 25 -51.45 7.02 -19.98
CA LEU A 25 -50.40 7.80 -19.30
C LEU A 25 -49.89 7.14 -18.03
N ASN A 26 -50.80 6.66 -17.16
CA ASN A 26 -50.38 6.02 -15.91
C ASN A 26 -49.80 4.62 -16.16
N GLY A 27 -50.18 3.95 -17.25
CA GLY A 27 -49.60 2.68 -17.66
C GLY A 27 -48.16 2.81 -18.19
N PHE A 28 -47.81 3.91 -18.87
CA PHE A 28 -46.48 4.11 -19.45
C PHE A 28 -45.42 4.66 -18.48
N LEU A 29 -45.80 5.12 -17.29
CA LEU A 29 -44.91 5.89 -16.40
C LEU A 29 -44.21 5.10 -15.29
N ALA A 30 -44.40 3.79 -15.17
CA ALA A 30 -43.78 3.02 -14.10
C ALA A 30 -42.87 1.92 -14.65
N VAL A 31 -41.58 2.07 -14.38
CA VAL A 31 -40.54 1.05 -14.57
C VAL A 31 -39.88 0.86 -13.21
N TYR A 32 -39.92 -0.36 -12.68
CA TYR A 32 -39.09 -0.72 -11.55
C TYR A 32 -37.69 -1.02 -12.06
N VAL A 33 -36.73 -0.28 -11.54
CA VAL A 33 -35.31 -0.53 -11.74
C VAL A 33 -34.82 -1.26 -10.49
N THR A 34 -34.40 -2.50 -10.65
CA THR A 34 -33.74 -3.26 -9.59
C THR A 34 -32.31 -3.52 -10.02
N GLU A 35 -31.36 -3.04 -9.21
CA GLU A 35 -29.94 -3.30 -9.39
C GLU A 35 -29.63 -4.69 -8.82
N GLU A 36 -29.15 -5.58 -9.67
CA GLU A 36 -28.66 -6.89 -9.24
C GLU A 36 -27.23 -6.77 -8.70
N THR A 37 -26.77 -7.75 -7.91
CA THR A 37 -25.43 -7.71 -7.32
C THR A 37 -24.37 -7.61 -8.40
N ALA A 38 -23.54 -6.58 -8.34
CA ALA A 38 -22.51 -6.32 -9.33
C ALA A 38 -21.50 -7.48 -9.41
N ARG A 39 -21.31 -8.00 -10.62
CA ARG A 39 -20.27 -8.98 -10.92
C ARG A 39 -18.96 -8.23 -11.19
N VAL A 40 -17.89 -8.57 -10.48
CA VAL A 40 -16.56 -8.02 -10.71
C VAL A 40 -15.75 -9.09 -11.43
N ASP A 41 -15.33 -8.81 -12.66
CA ASP A 41 -14.32 -9.61 -13.34
C ASP A 41 -12.97 -8.94 -13.03
N ALA A 42 -12.21 -9.57 -12.13
CA ALA A 42 -10.92 -9.05 -11.66
C ALA A 42 -9.85 -9.27 -12.73
N VAL A 43 -9.05 -8.23 -13.02
CA VAL A 43 -7.99 -8.26 -14.04
C VAL A 43 -6.74 -7.63 -13.45
N ILE A 44 -5.60 -8.32 -13.56
CA ILE A 44 -4.29 -7.81 -13.11
C ILE A 44 -3.56 -7.21 -14.31
N GLY A 45 -3.27 -5.91 -14.24
CA GLY A 45 -2.40 -5.21 -15.18
C GLY A 45 -1.03 -4.87 -14.60
N ASP A 46 -0.11 -4.37 -15.44
CA ASP A 46 1.27 -4.04 -15.02
C ASP A 46 1.31 -3.00 -13.88
N THR A 47 0.36 -2.06 -13.84
CA THR A 47 0.25 -1.03 -12.79
C THR A 47 -0.18 -1.60 -11.43
N ASP A 48 -0.73 -2.81 -11.40
CA ASP A 48 -1.11 -3.50 -10.17
C ASP A 48 0.07 -4.25 -9.53
N LEU A 49 1.18 -4.43 -10.28
CA LEU A 49 2.34 -5.24 -9.88
C LEU A 49 3.55 -4.41 -9.46
N ALA A 50 3.60 -3.12 -9.82
CA ALA A 50 4.61 -2.21 -9.31
C ALA A 50 4.20 -0.73 -9.32
N GLU A 51 4.61 -0.02 -8.26
CA GLU A 51 4.56 1.44 -8.17
C GLU A 51 5.97 2.01 -8.01
N TYR A 52 6.31 2.97 -8.88
CA TYR A 52 7.59 3.69 -8.84
C TYR A 52 7.46 5.14 -8.34
N GLU A 53 6.25 5.67 -8.24
CA GLU A 53 6.01 7.01 -7.72
C GLU A 53 6.12 7.02 -6.19
N SER A 54 6.80 8.03 -5.64
CA SER A 54 6.93 8.24 -4.21
C SER A 54 5.83 9.19 -3.72
N THR A 55 4.88 8.67 -2.94
CA THR A 55 3.96 9.51 -2.17
C THR A 55 4.66 9.95 -0.88
N PRO A 56 4.79 11.27 -0.62
CA PRO A 56 5.43 11.75 0.60
C PRO A 56 4.64 11.31 1.84
N ILE A 57 5.34 10.94 2.91
CA ILE A 57 4.73 10.57 4.18
C ILE A 57 3.93 11.76 4.73
N ILE A 58 2.62 11.57 4.91
CA ILE A 58 1.78 12.49 5.68
C ILE A 58 1.85 12.05 7.14
N ALA A 59 2.53 12.84 7.97
CA ALA A 59 2.74 12.54 9.38
C ALA A 59 1.42 12.37 10.13
N SER A 60 1.32 11.30 10.93
CA SER A 60 0.19 11.01 11.82
C SER A 60 0.72 10.98 13.25
N ASP A 61 0.18 11.83 14.13
CA ASP A 61 0.62 12.05 15.53
C ASP A 61 0.27 10.90 16.51
N ARG A 62 0.38 9.63 16.08
CA ARG A 62 0.12 8.47 16.93
C ARG A 62 1.35 7.60 17.10
N ALA A 63 2.28 8.04 17.96
CA ALA A 63 3.30 7.16 18.50
C ALA A 63 2.73 6.43 19.74
N SER A 64 2.72 5.11 19.73
CA SER A 64 2.41 4.28 20.90
C SER A 64 3.64 3.46 21.28
N SER A 65 3.84 3.16 22.57
CA SER A 65 5.07 2.53 23.08
C SER A 65 5.23 1.04 22.73
N ILE A 66 4.53 0.53 21.70
CA ILE A 66 4.55 -0.87 21.24
C ILE A 66 4.98 -0.95 19.75
N ASP A 67 5.45 0.15 19.18
CA ASP A 67 5.82 0.22 17.76
C ASP A 67 7.23 -0.36 17.48
N THR A 68 7.44 -0.96 16.31
CA THR A 68 8.74 -1.46 15.86
C THR A 68 9.75 -0.31 15.61
N ILE A 69 11.05 -0.59 15.70
CA ILE A 69 12.12 0.43 15.58
C ILE A 69 11.99 1.25 14.28
N LEU A 70 11.88 0.59 13.12
CA LEU A 70 11.82 1.31 11.83
C LEU A 70 10.46 1.98 11.59
N ARG A 71 9.39 1.47 12.21
CA ARG A 71 8.07 2.11 12.13
C ARG A 71 8.06 3.44 12.85
N SER A 72 8.61 3.48 14.06
CA SER A 72 8.75 4.70 14.86
C SER A 72 9.56 5.75 14.13
N SER A 73 10.65 5.35 13.46
CA SER A 73 11.47 6.28 12.67
C SER A 73 10.79 6.78 11.41
N MET A 74 9.94 5.99 10.76
CA MET A 74 9.18 6.39 9.56
C MET A 74 7.99 7.30 9.86
N GLN A 75 7.34 7.12 11.02
CA GLN A 75 6.14 7.90 11.39
C GLN A 75 6.47 9.28 11.95
N MET A 76 7.67 9.47 12.51
CA MET A 76 8.07 10.77 13.01
C MET A 76 8.44 11.71 11.87
N ALA A 77 7.80 12.88 11.84
CA ALA A 77 8.16 13.94 10.92
C ALA A 77 9.64 14.32 11.06
N ASP A 78 10.27 14.73 9.96
CA ASP A 78 11.63 15.24 9.95
C ASP A 78 11.67 16.59 10.69
N THR A 79 11.66 16.53 12.02
CA THR A 79 11.75 17.73 12.85
C THR A 79 13.20 18.18 12.78
N THR A 80 13.45 19.26 12.05
CA THR A 80 14.71 19.99 12.18
C THR A 80 14.92 20.32 13.67
N ALA A 81 16.17 20.24 14.13
CA ALA A 81 16.54 20.55 15.52
C ALA A 81 16.08 21.95 15.99
N GLU A 82 15.71 22.83 15.05
CA GLU A 82 15.13 24.15 15.31
C GLU A 82 13.72 24.12 15.93
N ASN A 83 12.96 23.03 15.77
CA ASN A 83 11.57 22.93 16.25
C ASN A 83 11.38 22.08 17.52
N ALA A 84 12.41 21.36 17.97
CA ALA A 84 12.36 20.64 19.23
C ALA A 84 12.64 21.60 20.40
N LEU A 85 11.62 21.92 21.21
CA LEU A 85 11.82 22.56 22.51
C LEU A 85 12.59 21.59 23.41
N GLY A 86 13.92 21.62 23.34
CA GLY A 86 14.78 20.82 24.20
C GLY A 86 14.59 21.18 25.66
N GLN A 87 14.68 20.18 26.53
CA GLN A 87 14.49 20.34 27.98
C GLN A 87 15.70 21.01 28.67
N CYS A 88 16.80 21.13 27.95
CA CYS A 88 18.02 21.80 28.34
C CYS A 88 17.98 23.27 27.88
N SER A 89 18.41 24.20 28.74
CA SER A 89 18.27 25.64 28.48
C SER A 89 19.56 26.33 28.03
N ARG A 90 20.73 25.71 28.28
CA ARG A 90 22.04 26.30 27.96
C ARG A 90 22.33 26.21 26.45
N PRO A 91 22.66 27.30 25.77
CA PRO A 91 23.01 27.24 24.35
C PRO A 91 24.32 26.45 24.17
N SER A 92 24.29 25.49 23.26
CA SER A 92 25.49 24.85 22.70
C SER A 92 25.99 25.66 21.52
N PRO A 93 27.30 25.66 21.23
CA PRO A 93 27.81 26.24 19.99
C PRO A 93 27.46 25.42 18.73
N ARG A 94 26.69 24.32 18.82
CA ARG A 94 26.63 23.29 17.77
C ARG A 94 25.25 22.78 17.40
N ARG A 95 25.09 22.48 16.12
CA ARG A 95 24.00 21.66 15.59
C ARG A 95 24.47 20.21 15.49
N LEU A 96 23.69 19.29 16.04
CA LEU A 96 23.93 17.85 15.95
C LEU A 96 22.87 17.25 15.02
N PRO A 97 23.23 16.82 13.79
CA PRO A 97 22.31 16.10 12.93
C PRO A 97 22.08 14.68 13.46
N ALA A 98 20.86 14.16 13.31
CA ALA A 98 20.51 12.78 13.59
C ALA A 98 19.46 12.36 12.58
N GLN A 99 19.84 11.53 11.62
CA GLN A 99 18.98 11.08 10.53
C GLN A 99 19.20 9.58 10.26
N LEU A 100 18.14 8.95 9.77
CA LEU A 100 18.17 7.62 9.19
C LEU A 100 18.00 7.76 7.69
N ASP A 101 18.86 7.09 6.94
CA ASP A 101 18.76 6.97 5.50
C ASP A 101 18.30 5.56 5.15
N TYR A 102 17.29 5.49 4.28
CA TYR A 102 16.73 4.23 3.79
C TYR A 102 17.29 3.94 2.39
N GLY A 103 17.74 2.72 2.17
CA GLY A 103 18.19 2.24 0.86
C GLY A 103 17.06 1.89 -0.11
N PHE A 104 15.82 2.20 0.27
CA PHE A 104 14.61 1.98 -0.50
C PHE A 104 13.67 3.20 -0.37
N PRO A 105 12.77 3.45 -1.34
CA PRO A 105 11.79 4.52 -1.25
C PRO A 105 10.91 4.39 -0.01
N SER A 106 10.84 5.45 0.80
CA SER A 106 9.93 5.50 1.94
C SER A 106 8.49 5.70 1.46
N ARG A 107 7.61 4.75 1.78
CA ARG A 107 6.17 4.79 1.49
C ARG A 107 5.39 4.74 2.79
N GLN A 108 4.27 5.46 2.85
CA GLN A 108 3.47 5.57 4.09
C GLN A 108 3.00 4.21 4.63
N TRP A 109 2.61 3.30 3.74
CA TRP A 109 2.10 1.98 4.08
C TRP A 109 3.19 0.99 4.54
N LEU A 110 4.49 1.26 4.34
CA LEU A 110 5.57 0.42 4.89
C LEU A 110 5.49 0.37 6.41
N SER A 111 5.11 1.49 7.05
CA SER A 111 4.90 1.55 8.50
C SER A 111 3.73 0.70 9.00
N GLU A 112 2.89 0.21 8.10
CA GLU A 112 1.76 -0.68 8.37
C GLU A 112 2.12 -2.17 8.15
N MET A 113 3.27 -2.44 7.52
CA MET A 113 3.85 -3.78 7.43
C MET A 113 4.60 -4.11 8.73
N LEU A 114 4.27 -5.24 9.37
CA LEU A 114 4.80 -5.64 10.67
C LEU A 114 4.73 -4.50 11.72
N PRO A 115 3.51 -4.07 12.09
CA PRO A 115 3.33 -3.02 13.08
C PRO A 115 3.89 -3.39 14.45
N TYR A 116 4.03 -4.70 14.72
CA TYR A 116 4.58 -5.30 15.93
C TYR A 116 5.73 -6.26 15.58
N ALA A 117 6.64 -6.45 16.54
CA ALA A 117 7.66 -7.50 16.42
C ALA A 117 7.00 -8.89 16.39
N PRO A 118 7.54 -9.86 15.64
CA PRO A 118 7.07 -11.24 15.69
C PRO A 118 7.13 -11.78 17.12
N GLU A 119 6.11 -12.55 17.53
CA GLU A 119 6.11 -13.19 18.84
C GLU A 119 7.22 -14.26 18.90
N THR A 120 8.05 -14.19 19.93
CA THR A 120 9.08 -15.19 20.22
C THR A 120 8.47 -16.35 20.99
N THR A 121 8.67 -17.58 20.50
CA THR A 121 8.21 -18.83 21.08
C THR A 121 9.38 -19.83 21.13
N GLU A 122 9.32 -20.84 22.00
CA GLU A 122 10.36 -21.88 22.09
C GLU A 122 10.53 -22.65 20.77
N SER A 123 9.50 -22.68 19.91
CA SER A 123 9.57 -23.33 18.59
C SER A 123 10.24 -22.49 17.51
N ASN A 124 10.37 -21.17 17.71
CA ASN A 124 10.84 -20.25 16.67
C ASN A 124 12.09 -19.46 17.06
N THR A 125 12.50 -19.55 18.33
CA THR A 125 13.65 -18.83 18.89
C THR A 125 14.42 -19.75 19.83
N LEU A 126 15.75 -19.79 19.67
CA LEU A 126 16.67 -20.52 20.53
C LEU A 126 17.83 -19.62 20.91
N VAL A 127 17.99 -19.33 22.20
CA VAL A 127 19.13 -18.55 22.74
C VAL A 127 20.05 -19.48 23.52
N VAL A 128 21.33 -19.48 23.17
CA VAL A 128 22.33 -20.37 23.78
C VAL A 128 23.58 -19.57 24.16
N SER A 129 24.06 -19.76 25.39
CA SER A 129 25.38 -19.27 25.80
C SER A 129 26.48 -20.12 25.15
N LEU A 130 27.51 -19.49 24.59
CA LEU A 130 28.60 -20.22 23.92
C LEU A 130 29.44 -21.06 24.89
N ASN A 131 29.36 -20.79 26.19
CA ASN A 131 30.19 -21.43 27.22
C ASN A 131 29.43 -22.50 28.04
N GLU A 132 28.11 -22.59 27.90
CA GLU A 132 27.28 -23.53 28.66
C GLU A 132 26.93 -24.78 27.85
N GLN A 133 26.57 -25.85 28.55
CA GLN A 133 26.01 -27.02 27.88
C GLN A 133 24.59 -26.72 27.43
N VAL A 134 24.30 -27.07 26.18
CA VAL A 134 22.96 -26.93 25.62
C VAL A 134 22.06 -27.99 26.27
N ALA A 135 21.03 -27.55 27.01
CA ALA A 135 19.98 -28.42 27.51
C ALA A 135 18.97 -28.75 26.40
N GLU A 136 18.02 -29.64 26.65
CA GLU A 136 17.00 -30.14 25.70
C GLU A 136 16.33 -28.99 24.90
N VAL A 137 16.82 -28.75 23.67
CA VAL A 137 16.37 -27.66 22.78
C VAL A 137 16.21 -28.15 21.35
N THR A 138 15.29 -27.51 20.62
CA THR A 138 15.07 -27.73 19.19
C THR A 138 15.63 -26.55 18.41
N MET A 139 16.39 -26.82 17.35
CA MET A 139 16.84 -25.79 16.41
C MET A 139 15.62 -25.28 15.60
N PRO A 140 15.36 -23.96 15.55
CA PRO A 140 14.18 -23.44 14.86
C PRO A 140 14.25 -23.54 13.32
N MET A 141 15.40 -23.94 12.76
CA MET A 141 15.67 -24.01 11.33
C MET A 141 16.50 -25.26 10.99
N GLU A 142 16.67 -25.52 9.70
CA GLU A 142 17.56 -26.59 9.22
C GLU A 142 19.02 -26.31 9.62
N PHE A 143 19.76 -27.35 10.00
CA PHE A 143 21.15 -27.21 10.45
C PHE A 143 22.09 -26.63 9.40
N THR A 144 21.84 -26.92 8.12
CA THR A 144 22.57 -26.32 6.99
C THR A 144 22.41 -24.80 6.95
N THR A 145 21.18 -24.32 7.15
CA THR A 145 20.87 -22.88 7.21
C THR A 145 21.50 -22.25 8.45
N ALA A 146 21.37 -22.89 9.62
CA ALA A 146 21.97 -22.40 10.86
C ALA A 146 23.51 -22.27 10.73
N ARG A 147 24.18 -23.28 10.16
CA ARG A 147 25.63 -23.24 9.90
C ARG A 147 26.02 -22.09 8.99
N ASN A 148 25.33 -21.93 7.86
CA ASN A 148 25.65 -20.88 6.90
C ASN A 148 25.47 -19.49 7.52
N LEU A 149 24.35 -19.25 8.23
CA LEU A 149 24.09 -17.99 8.92
C LEU A 149 25.12 -17.69 10.02
N VAL A 150 25.54 -18.70 10.80
CA VAL A 150 26.66 -18.55 11.75
C VAL A 150 27.94 -18.15 11.01
N GLY A 151 28.25 -18.81 9.89
CA GLY A 151 29.41 -18.49 9.06
C GLY A 151 29.36 -17.04 8.55
N TYR A 152 28.22 -16.58 8.03
CA TYR A 152 28.04 -15.21 7.57
C TYR A 152 28.19 -14.20 8.71
N ALA A 153 27.61 -14.47 9.89
CA ALA A 153 27.74 -13.60 11.05
C ALA A 153 29.20 -13.47 11.51
N LEU A 154 29.92 -14.60 11.60
CA LEU A 154 31.34 -14.64 11.94
C LEU A 154 32.20 -13.88 10.91
N ARG A 155 31.91 -14.04 9.62
CA ARG A 155 32.61 -13.32 8.55
C ARG A 155 32.34 -11.81 8.61
N ALA A 156 31.08 -11.43 8.80
CA ALA A 156 30.64 -10.05 8.92
C ALA A 156 31.27 -9.34 10.14
N ILE A 157 31.50 -10.06 11.25
CA ILE A 157 32.25 -9.54 12.40
C ILE A 157 33.68 -9.15 11.99
N ASP A 158 34.39 -9.99 11.22
CA ASP A 158 35.73 -9.63 10.75
C ASP A 158 35.69 -8.38 9.87
N ASP A 159 34.79 -8.33 8.89
CA ASP A 159 34.71 -7.23 7.93
C ASP A 159 34.30 -5.91 8.60
N PHE A 160 33.48 -5.97 9.67
CA PHE A 160 33.02 -4.79 10.39
C PHE A 160 34.07 -4.16 11.30
N TYR A 161 34.83 -4.97 12.03
CA TYR A 161 35.82 -4.45 12.98
C TYR A 161 37.23 -4.34 12.40
N ARG A 162 37.47 -4.83 11.17
CA ARG A 162 38.78 -4.75 10.51
C ARG A 162 39.05 -3.35 9.97
N GLU A 163 40.29 -2.89 10.11
CA GLU A 163 40.76 -1.64 9.50
C GLU A 163 40.78 -1.75 7.97
N GLN A 164 40.43 -0.69 7.24
CA GLN A 164 40.33 -0.75 5.76
C GLN A 164 41.64 -1.14 5.08
N ASP A 165 42.78 -0.80 5.68
CA ASP A 165 44.10 -1.07 5.11
C ASP A 165 44.59 -2.51 5.39
N VAL A 166 43.85 -3.30 6.17
CA VAL A 166 44.20 -4.68 6.50
C VAL A 166 43.52 -5.64 5.52
N GLN A 167 44.31 -6.49 4.88
CA GLN A 167 43.81 -7.48 3.93
C GLN A 167 42.81 -8.44 4.59
N ALA A 168 41.70 -8.66 3.89
CA ALA A 168 40.71 -9.65 4.29
C ALA A 168 41.30 -11.06 4.22
N ASN A 169 41.07 -11.86 5.27
CA ASN A 169 41.47 -13.25 5.29
C ASN A 169 40.37 -14.06 6.00
N ALA A 170 39.70 -14.95 5.28
CA ALA A 170 38.54 -15.69 5.80
C ALA A 170 38.91 -16.90 6.67
N SER A 171 40.15 -17.40 6.58
CA SER A 171 40.56 -18.69 7.19
C SER A 171 40.45 -18.78 8.72
N ALA A 172 40.32 -17.65 9.41
CA ALA A 172 40.15 -17.60 10.87
C ALA A 172 38.68 -17.80 11.31
N PHE A 173 37.73 -17.68 10.37
CA PHE A 173 36.29 -17.71 10.63
C PHE A 173 35.58 -18.91 9.98
N GLU A 174 36.35 -19.85 9.43
CA GLU A 174 35.83 -21.16 9.03
C GLU A 174 35.36 -21.91 10.29
N LEU A 175 34.14 -22.44 10.24
CA LEU A 175 33.60 -23.31 11.27
C LEU A 175 34.38 -24.63 11.27
N LEU A 176 35.03 -24.94 12.38
CA LEU A 176 35.84 -26.15 12.53
C LEU A 176 35.03 -27.27 13.20
N ASP A 177 35.47 -28.51 12.95
CA ASP A 177 35.11 -29.69 13.76
C ASP A 177 33.61 -30.05 13.80
N LEU A 178 32.84 -29.75 12.74
CA LEU A 178 31.46 -30.23 12.60
C LEU A 178 31.43 -31.73 12.24
N PRO A 179 30.47 -32.51 12.78
CA PRO A 179 30.27 -33.92 12.42
C PRO A 179 29.97 -34.12 10.93
N VAL A 180 30.36 -35.27 10.38
CA VAL A 180 30.18 -35.60 8.94
C VAL A 180 28.71 -35.67 8.53
N ASP A 181 27.83 -36.05 9.46
CA ASP A 181 26.39 -36.20 9.30
C ASP A 181 25.60 -34.93 9.66
N PHE A 182 26.27 -33.83 10.00
CA PHE A 182 25.66 -32.59 10.49
C PHE A 182 24.59 -32.02 9.55
N GLU A 183 24.84 -32.03 8.24
CA GLU A 183 23.91 -31.49 7.24
C GLU A 183 22.62 -32.30 7.10
N SER A 184 22.65 -33.58 7.50
CA SER A 184 21.52 -34.50 7.37
C SER A 184 20.76 -34.71 8.68
N ALA A 185 21.17 -34.03 9.74
CA ALA A 185 20.59 -34.19 11.06
C ALA A 185 19.21 -33.50 11.17
N SER A 186 18.34 -34.08 12.00
CA SER A 186 17.03 -33.49 12.30
C SER A 186 17.19 -32.31 13.27
N PRO A 187 16.44 -31.20 13.12
CA PRO A 187 16.52 -30.02 13.99
C PRO A 187 16.35 -30.30 15.51
N ASP A 188 15.77 -31.43 15.90
CA ASP A 188 15.65 -31.87 17.30
C ASP A 188 16.92 -32.52 17.87
N ASP A 189 17.98 -32.68 17.07
CA ASP A 189 19.24 -33.28 17.52
C ASP A 189 20.06 -32.29 18.38
N VAL A 190 19.91 -32.45 19.69
CA VAL A 190 20.65 -31.66 20.71
C VAL A 190 22.16 -31.80 20.55
N ASN A 191 22.67 -32.97 20.12
CA ASN A 191 24.12 -33.16 19.94
C ASN A 191 24.65 -32.32 18.78
N MET A 192 23.87 -32.18 17.70
CA MET A 192 24.23 -31.36 16.54
C MET A 192 24.14 -29.88 16.87
N THR A 193 23.11 -29.45 17.61
CA THR A 193 23.05 -28.09 18.16
C THR A 193 24.27 -27.80 19.03
N GLN A 194 24.63 -28.71 19.92
CA GLN A 194 25.81 -28.55 20.77
C GLN A 194 27.11 -28.54 19.96
N ALA A 195 27.21 -29.33 18.89
CA ALA A 195 28.37 -29.32 18.00
C ALA A 195 28.53 -27.98 17.28
N LEU A 196 27.43 -27.40 16.77
CA LEU A 196 27.44 -26.07 16.13
C LEU A 196 27.85 -24.98 17.13
N VAL A 197 27.31 -24.99 18.35
CA VAL A 197 27.65 -24.01 19.39
C VAL A 197 29.13 -24.14 19.79
N LYS A 198 29.65 -25.37 19.92
CA LYS A 198 31.08 -25.61 20.17
C LYS A 198 31.96 -25.12 19.04
N ALA A 199 31.60 -25.41 17.79
CA ALA A 199 32.32 -24.95 16.62
C ALA A 199 32.36 -23.41 16.57
N THR A 200 31.21 -22.77 16.82
CA THR A 200 31.09 -21.30 16.90
C THR A 200 32.01 -20.73 17.97
N ASN A 201 31.98 -21.30 19.19
CA ASN A 201 32.83 -20.87 20.29
C ASN A 201 34.33 -21.07 19.97
N ALA A 202 34.71 -22.22 19.40
CA ALA A 202 36.09 -22.52 19.02
C ALA A 202 36.60 -21.56 17.93
N THR A 203 35.80 -21.32 16.89
CA THR A 203 36.12 -20.40 15.79
C THR A 203 36.22 -18.96 16.29
N LEU A 204 35.28 -18.50 17.12
CA LEU A 204 35.32 -17.15 17.69
C LEU A 204 36.53 -16.96 18.63
N ASN A 205 36.84 -17.95 19.47
CA ASN A 205 38.07 -17.94 20.28
C ASN A 205 39.33 -17.89 19.42
N ARG A 206 39.39 -18.65 18.33
CA ARG A 206 40.51 -18.60 17.39
C ARG A 206 40.63 -17.21 16.77
N ALA A 207 39.52 -16.61 16.34
CA ALA A 207 39.48 -15.28 15.76
C ALA A 207 39.99 -14.22 16.76
N VAL A 208 39.49 -14.20 17.99
CA VAL A 208 39.91 -13.25 19.05
C VAL A 208 41.39 -13.36 19.38
N ASN A 209 41.94 -14.59 19.42
CA ASN A 209 43.35 -14.81 19.70
C ASN A 209 44.28 -14.42 18.52
N THR A 210 43.78 -14.50 17.29
CA THR A 210 44.58 -14.26 16.08
C THR A 210 44.44 -12.83 15.54
N ARG A 211 43.32 -12.15 15.77
CA ARG A 211 43.00 -10.83 15.23
C ARG A 211 43.12 -9.74 16.29
N LEU A 212 43.99 -8.76 16.05
CA LEU A 212 44.24 -7.67 16.98
C LEU A 212 42.97 -6.87 17.30
N HIS A 213 42.13 -6.61 16.29
CA HIS A 213 40.91 -5.81 16.42
C HIS A 213 39.78 -6.49 17.21
N LEU A 214 39.87 -7.81 17.45
CA LEU A 214 38.88 -8.57 18.22
C LEU A 214 39.33 -8.94 19.63
N ARG A 215 40.57 -8.63 20.02
CA ARG A 215 41.19 -9.08 21.28
C ARG A 215 40.44 -8.71 22.56
N ASN A 216 39.61 -7.67 22.50
CA ASN A 216 38.92 -7.13 23.68
C ASN A 216 37.53 -7.74 23.88
N PHE A 217 37.14 -8.74 23.09
CA PHE A 217 35.85 -9.43 23.22
C PHE A 217 35.91 -10.53 24.27
N SER A 218 34.87 -10.62 25.13
CA SER A 218 34.70 -11.66 26.13
C SER A 218 33.90 -12.83 25.54
N ILE A 219 34.60 -13.86 25.07
CA ILE A 219 33.95 -15.01 24.41
C ILE A 219 33.21 -15.92 25.38
N SER A 220 33.66 -15.99 26.63
CA SER A 220 33.01 -16.78 27.68
C SER A 220 31.60 -16.31 28.03
N GLU A 221 31.27 -15.07 27.70
CA GLU A 221 29.99 -14.42 27.98
C GLU A 221 29.17 -14.16 26.72
N SER A 222 29.71 -14.54 25.56
CA SER A 222 29.00 -14.43 24.29
C SER A 222 27.84 -15.42 24.23
N SER A 223 26.77 -15.00 23.54
CA SER A 223 25.62 -15.85 23.26
C SER A 223 25.25 -15.80 21.78
N VAL A 224 24.53 -16.83 21.35
CA VAL A 224 23.99 -16.95 20.01
C VAL A 224 22.48 -17.13 20.10
N GLU A 225 21.74 -16.37 19.32
CA GLU A 225 20.29 -16.45 19.17
C GLU A 225 19.96 -16.89 17.74
N PHE A 226 19.24 -18.01 17.61
CA PHE A 226 18.70 -18.53 16.36
C PHE A 226 17.21 -18.20 16.30
N VAL A 227 16.73 -17.71 15.15
CA VAL A 227 15.31 -17.40 14.96
C VAL A 227 14.80 -17.85 13.60
N LYS A 228 13.52 -18.24 13.55
CA LYS A 228 12.77 -18.46 12.31
C LYS A 228 11.41 -17.79 12.41
N PHE A 229 11.19 -16.75 11.64
CA PHE A 229 9.93 -16.03 11.57
C PHE A 229 9.23 -16.33 10.24
N PRO A 230 8.31 -17.31 10.21
CA PRO A 230 7.41 -17.47 9.09
C PRO A 230 6.32 -16.39 9.19
N TRP A 231 6.15 -15.60 8.13
CA TRP A 231 5.02 -14.69 8.02
C TRP A 231 3.91 -15.33 7.21
N THR A 232 2.70 -15.17 7.70
CA THR A 232 1.50 -15.58 6.96
C THR A 232 1.28 -14.57 5.83
N THR A 233 1.50 -15.02 4.59
CA THR A 233 1.19 -14.22 3.42
C THR A 233 0.07 -14.88 2.63
N ASP A 234 -0.68 -14.08 1.87
CA ASP A 234 -1.78 -14.60 1.09
C ASP A 234 -1.29 -15.28 -0.21
N SER A 235 -0.05 -15.04 -0.65
CA SER A 235 0.47 -15.48 -1.95
C SER A 235 1.74 -16.32 -1.87
N GLY A 236 2.04 -16.97 -0.75
CA GLY A 236 3.23 -17.83 -0.66
C GLY A 236 3.86 -17.86 0.72
N ASP A 237 4.94 -18.62 0.83
CA ASP A 237 5.73 -18.67 2.05
C ASP A 237 6.76 -17.55 2.04
N LEU A 238 6.77 -16.76 3.11
CA LEU A 238 7.79 -15.73 3.35
C LEU A 238 8.38 -15.99 4.73
N VAL A 239 9.69 -16.25 4.76
CA VAL A 239 10.36 -16.69 5.98
C VAL A 239 11.63 -15.88 6.18
N PHE A 240 11.81 -15.36 7.39
CA PHE A 240 13.07 -14.81 7.85
C PHE A 240 13.73 -15.80 8.81
N GLU A 241 14.90 -16.32 8.45
CA GLU A 241 15.75 -17.12 9.33
C GLU A 241 16.96 -16.29 9.75
N GLY A 242 17.33 -16.28 11.03
CA GLY A 242 18.36 -15.38 11.52
C GLY A 242 19.23 -16.01 12.61
N VAL A 243 20.48 -15.57 12.64
CA VAL A 243 21.44 -15.84 13.71
C VAL A 243 21.97 -14.50 14.22
N THR A 244 21.81 -14.23 15.51
CA THR A 244 22.36 -13.06 16.18
C THR A 244 23.45 -13.49 17.14
N LEU A 245 24.68 -13.00 16.93
CA LEU A 245 25.79 -13.14 17.86
C LEU A 245 25.83 -11.91 18.78
N GLU A 246 25.68 -12.13 20.08
CA GLU A 246 25.88 -11.11 21.10
C GLU A 246 27.26 -11.30 21.72
N ILE A 247 28.12 -10.29 21.55
CA ILE A 247 29.53 -10.35 21.91
C ILE A 247 29.85 -9.16 22.84
N PRO A 248 29.91 -9.40 24.16
CA PRO A 248 30.33 -8.37 25.11
C PRO A 248 31.83 -8.11 25.00
N MET A 249 32.25 -6.88 25.25
CA MET A 249 33.65 -6.56 25.53
C MET A 249 34.01 -6.96 26.96
N GLY A 250 35.29 -7.24 27.22
CA GLY A 250 35.76 -7.53 28.58
C GLY A 250 35.51 -6.36 29.54
N ASP A 251 35.24 -6.69 30.81
CA ASP A 251 34.89 -5.76 31.89
C ASP A 251 35.93 -4.65 32.13
N GLU A 252 37.16 -4.87 31.67
CA GLU A 252 38.26 -3.95 31.80
C GLU A 252 38.34 -2.86 30.72
N TYR A 253 37.51 -2.96 29.68
CA TYR A 253 37.62 -2.12 28.50
C TYR A 253 36.94 -0.74 28.67
N LEU A 254 35.72 -0.71 29.20
CA LEU A 254 34.99 0.55 29.44
C LEU A 254 35.35 1.12 30.81
N ARG A 255 36.48 1.82 30.86
CA ARG A 255 36.92 2.56 32.06
C ARG A 255 37.21 4.00 31.72
N ARG A 256 36.58 4.91 32.47
CA ARG A 256 36.63 6.34 32.20
C ARG A 256 36.54 7.15 33.48
N GLU A 257 37.49 8.04 33.69
CA GLU A 257 37.47 9.02 34.77
C GLU A 257 37.49 10.43 34.18
N VAL A 258 36.59 11.30 34.63
CA VAL A 258 36.48 12.66 34.11
C VAL A 258 37.09 13.64 35.10
N LYS A 259 38.14 14.35 34.68
CA LYS A 259 38.71 15.45 35.45
C LYS A 259 38.02 16.74 35.07
N LEU A 260 37.43 17.40 36.05
CA LEU A 260 36.62 18.60 35.86
C LEU A 260 37.39 19.87 36.21
N MET A 261 37.22 20.90 35.40
CA MET A 261 37.58 22.27 35.74
C MET A 261 36.29 23.09 35.76
N ASN A 262 35.93 23.56 36.95
CA ASN A 262 34.62 24.09 37.26
C ASN A 262 33.53 23.04 36.99
N ASP A 263 32.67 23.30 36.00
CA ASP A 263 31.60 22.41 35.56
C ASP A 263 31.83 21.88 34.13
N THR A 264 33.03 22.08 33.58
CA THR A 264 33.43 21.62 32.24
C THR A 264 34.50 20.54 32.30
N THR A 265 34.57 19.69 31.28
CA THR A 265 35.58 18.63 31.21
C THR A 265 36.95 19.22 30.90
N GLN A 266 37.92 19.00 31.79
CA GLN A 266 39.31 19.43 31.59
C GLN A 266 40.11 18.36 30.84
N SER A 267 39.98 17.11 31.28
CA SER A 267 40.64 15.97 30.66
C SER A 267 39.90 14.69 31.01
N VAL A 268 40.02 13.68 30.16
CA VAL A 268 39.45 12.35 30.40
C VAL A 268 40.58 11.34 30.45
N VAL A 269 40.58 10.50 31.47
CA VAL A 269 41.51 9.38 31.62
C VAL A 269 40.76 8.10 31.26
N TYR A 270 41.40 7.19 30.52
CA TYR A 270 40.81 5.93 30.07
C TYR A 270 41.66 4.72 30.49
N GLY A 271 41.04 3.54 30.49
CA GLY A 271 41.72 2.25 30.61
C GLY A 271 42.27 1.97 32.00
N SER A 272 43.43 1.30 32.08
CA SER A 272 43.99 0.76 33.32
C SER A 272 44.43 1.80 34.37
N GLN A 273 44.45 3.08 34.01
CA GLN A 273 44.71 4.17 34.96
C GLN A 273 43.47 4.54 35.79
N VAL A 274 42.30 4.07 35.38
CA VAL A 274 41.01 4.30 36.03
C VAL A 274 40.66 3.07 36.87
N LEU A 275 39.98 3.29 38.00
CA LEU A 275 39.48 2.24 38.86
C LEU A 275 38.58 1.25 38.09
N ASP A 276 38.76 -0.03 38.38
CA ASP A 276 37.95 -1.11 37.82
C ASP A 276 36.45 -0.86 38.11
N GLY A 277 35.62 -1.02 37.06
CA GLY A 277 34.18 -0.83 37.15
C GLY A 277 33.69 0.62 37.18
N LEU A 278 34.60 1.61 37.10
CA LEU A 278 34.25 3.04 37.10
C LEU A 278 34.18 3.62 35.67
N PHE A 279 33.02 4.16 35.32
CA PHE A 279 32.85 4.97 34.11
C PHE A 279 32.08 6.25 34.41
N GLU A 280 32.77 7.39 34.32
CA GLU A 280 32.23 8.71 34.59
C GLU A 280 31.93 9.49 33.32
N ILE A 281 30.87 10.30 33.37
CA ILE A 281 30.39 11.14 32.26
C ILE A 281 30.08 12.52 32.81
N ASN A 282 30.57 13.58 32.16
CA ASN A 282 30.17 14.94 32.53
C ASN A 282 28.77 15.22 31.98
N ALA A 283 27.77 15.26 32.86
CA ALA A 283 26.38 15.42 32.45
C ALA A 283 26.15 16.70 31.64
N LYS A 284 26.91 17.75 31.95
CA LYS A 284 26.79 19.06 31.31
C LYS A 284 27.08 19.04 29.81
N GLU A 285 28.04 18.20 29.40
CA GLU A 285 28.62 18.18 28.05
C GLU A 285 28.30 16.89 27.28
N GLU A 286 27.61 15.93 27.89
CA GLU A 286 27.42 14.61 27.27
C GLU A 286 26.03 14.02 27.49
N CYS A 287 25.20 14.59 28.37
CA CYS A 287 23.90 14.01 28.70
C CYS A 287 22.72 14.92 28.35
N GLY A 288 21.57 14.27 28.12
CA GLY A 288 20.24 14.85 28.15
C GLY A 288 19.40 14.19 29.24
N ARG A 289 18.08 14.40 29.21
CA ARG A 289 17.16 13.91 30.25
C ARG A 289 17.17 12.38 30.42
N TYR A 290 17.32 11.67 29.31
CA TYR A 290 17.04 10.24 29.25
C TYR A 290 18.27 9.37 28.95
N GLY A 291 19.43 9.98 28.76
CA GLY A 291 20.66 9.27 28.45
C GLY A 291 21.82 10.21 28.11
N CYS A 292 22.94 9.61 27.73
CA CYS A 292 24.16 10.32 27.38
C CYS A 292 24.75 9.78 26.07
N ILE A 293 25.57 10.60 25.41
CA ILE A 293 26.40 10.23 24.27
C ILE A 293 27.87 10.46 24.64
N VAL A 294 28.69 9.43 24.48
CA VAL A 294 30.10 9.43 24.88
C VAL A 294 31.01 9.01 23.73
N SER A 295 32.28 9.40 23.84
CA SER A 295 33.34 8.88 22.98
C SER A 295 33.99 7.66 23.61
N PRO A 296 34.07 6.51 22.93
CA PRO A 296 34.82 5.37 23.41
C PRO A 296 36.34 5.67 23.38
N VAL A 297 36.99 5.54 24.54
CA VAL A 297 38.45 5.39 24.70
C VAL A 297 39.32 6.44 23.98
N GLY A 298 39.01 7.73 24.17
CA GLY A 298 39.88 8.83 23.73
C GLY A 298 40.05 8.92 22.21
N ALA A 299 40.74 9.96 21.73
CA ALA A 299 40.86 10.28 20.30
C ALA A 299 41.59 9.22 19.44
N ALA A 300 42.03 8.09 20.01
CA ALA A 300 42.56 6.97 19.25
C ALA A 300 41.37 6.13 18.76
N LEU A 301 40.70 6.69 17.74
CA LEU A 301 39.65 6.07 16.94
C LEU A 301 39.88 4.58 16.84
N THR A 302 38.89 3.80 17.28
CA THR A 302 38.75 2.43 16.83
C THR A 302 38.91 2.45 15.32
N THR A 303 39.88 1.69 14.81
CA THR A 303 40.23 1.65 13.38
C THR A 303 39.16 0.98 12.51
N ALA A 304 38.02 0.63 13.11
CA ALA A 304 36.81 0.21 12.43
C ALA A 304 36.30 1.38 11.55
N PRO A 305 36.31 1.24 10.23
CA PRO A 305 36.06 2.34 9.28
C PRO A 305 34.63 2.87 9.21
N ALA A 306 33.69 2.24 9.92
CA ALA A 306 32.28 2.58 9.85
C ALA A 306 31.64 2.44 11.23
N ASP A 307 32.02 3.29 12.18
CA ASP A 307 31.24 3.48 13.41
C ASP A 307 30.00 4.38 13.17
N GLU A 308 29.47 4.39 11.94
CA GLU A 308 28.26 5.06 11.48
C GLU A 308 27.01 4.30 11.94
N GLY A 309 26.78 4.34 13.25
CA GLY A 309 25.54 3.90 13.87
C GLY A 309 25.14 2.47 13.51
N SER A 310 23.83 2.22 13.55
CA SER A 310 23.27 0.93 13.15
C SER A 310 23.18 0.85 11.64
N GLN A 311 23.65 -0.28 11.12
CA GLN A 311 23.67 -0.54 9.69
C GLN A 311 22.96 -1.84 9.40
N VAL A 312 22.03 -1.81 8.46
CA VAL A 312 21.51 -3.00 7.82
C VAL A 312 21.96 -2.98 6.37
N ARG A 313 22.62 -4.05 5.95
CA ARG A 313 23.14 -4.27 4.61
C ARG A 313 22.54 -5.53 4.03
N ALA A 314 22.44 -5.60 2.70
CA ALA A 314 22.00 -6.80 1.99
C ALA A 314 23.02 -7.23 0.93
N LEU A 315 23.07 -8.54 0.71
CA LEU A 315 23.90 -9.22 -0.28
C LEU A 315 23.06 -10.29 -1.00
N PRO A 316 23.35 -10.60 -2.27
CA PRO A 316 22.74 -11.73 -2.95
C PRO A 316 23.27 -13.04 -2.36
N LEU A 317 22.44 -14.07 -2.33
CA LEU A 317 22.88 -15.44 -2.04
C LEU A 317 23.31 -16.13 -3.34
N CYS A 318 24.44 -16.82 -3.31
CA CYS A 318 24.94 -17.60 -4.44
C CYS A 318 24.46 -19.05 -4.33
N LEU A 319 24.22 -19.67 -5.47
CA LEU A 319 23.79 -21.05 -5.58
C LEU A 319 24.87 -21.90 -6.24
N ASP A 320 25.03 -23.14 -5.76
CA ASP A 320 25.86 -24.15 -6.39
C ASP A 320 25.21 -24.73 -7.66
N ALA A 321 25.89 -25.67 -8.31
CA ALA A 321 25.40 -26.33 -9.52
C ALA A 321 24.12 -27.17 -9.29
N ASP A 322 23.86 -27.57 -8.05
CA ASP A 322 22.69 -28.33 -7.64
C ASP A 322 21.53 -27.42 -7.18
N GLY A 323 21.75 -26.10 -7.14
CA GLY A 323 20.78 -25.09 -6.72
C GLY A 323 20.70 -24.87 -5.21
N ASN A 324 21.65 -25.39 -4.43
CA ASN A 324 21.73 -25.15 -2.98
C ASN A 324 22.56 -23.90 -2.69
N GLU A 325 22.37 -23.34 -1.50
CA GLU A 325 23.10 -22.15 -1.05
C GLU A 325 24.60 -22.43 -0.90
N ASP A 326 25.41 -21.74 -1.69
CA ASP A 326 26.87 -21.83 -1.68
C ASP A 326 27.45 -20.71 -0.80
N TYR A 327 27.73 -21.06 0.45
CA TYR A 327 28.35 -20.16 1.43
C TYR A 327 29.73 -19.66 0.98
N GLU A 328 30.57 -20.53 0.44
CA GLU A 328 31.96 -20.20 0.09
C GLU A 328 31.97 -19.14 -1.01
N THR A 329 31.14 -19.35 -2.03
CA THR A 329 30.97 -18.43 -3.15
C THR A 329 30.30 -17.11 -2.72
N THR A 330 29.32 -17.17 -1.81
CA THR A 330 28.59 -15.98 -1.32
C THR A 330 29.50 -14.96 -0.62
N MET A 331 30.48 -15.42 0.17
CA MET A 331 31.42 -14.55 0.92
C MET A 331 32.84 -14.55 0.34
N ASN A 332 33.00 -14.90 -0.94
CA ASN A 332 34.32 -14.91 -1.57
C ASN A 332 34.83 -13.48 -1.82
N ILE A 333 36.04 -13.21 -1.31
CA ILE A 333 36.77 -11.93 -1.42
C ILE A 333 36.84 -11.39 -2.86
N ASP A 334 36.96 -12.27 -3.86
CA ASP A 334 37.13 -11.86 -5.25
C ASP A 334 35.80 -11.55 -5.97
N GLY A 335 34.66 -11.91 -5.37
CA GLY A 335 33.29 -11.54 -5.81
C GLY A 335 32.86 -12.01 -7.22
N SER A 336 33.77 -12.56 -8.01
CA SER A 336 33.58 -12.97 -9.40
C SER A 336 32.93 -14.35 -9.56
N GLU A 337 32.83 -15.12 -8.48
CA GLU A 337 32.42 -16.53 -8.53
C GLU A 337 30.91 -16.74 -8.34
N CYS A 338 30.16 -15.70 -7.99
CA CYS A 338 28.71 -15.78 -7.85
C CYS A 338 27.98 -15.72 -9.21
N GLU A 339 28.25 -16.71 -10.08
CA GLU A 339 27.66 -16.81 -11.41
C GLU A 339 26.15 -17.06 -11.35
N HIS A 340 25.69 -17.83 -10.35
CA HIS A 340 24.29 -18.14 -10.13
C HIS A 340 23.81 -17.52 -8.82
N ARG A 341 23.00 -16.47 -8.94
CA ARG A 341 22.36 -15.81 -7.80
C ARG A 341 20.98 -16.41 -7.56
N SER A 342 20.62 -16.57 -6.28
CA SER A 342 19.25 -16.84 -5.91
C SER A 342 18.34 -15.71 -6.38
N THR A 343 17.15 -16.07 -6.87
CA THR A 343 16.09 -15.13 -7.26
C THR A 343 15.00 -14.99 -6.20
N ASN A 344 15.07 -15.82 -5.15
CA ASN A 344 14.02 -16.01 -4.16
C ASN A 344 14.53 -15.94 -2.71
N SER A 345 15.78 -15.52 -2.52
CA SER A 345 16.35 -15.30 -1.20
C SER A 345 17.48 -14.28 -1.21
N MET A 346 17.66 -13.58 -0.09
CA MET A 346 18.76 -12.66 0.10
C MET A 346 19.36 -12.76 1.49
N LEU A 347 20.63 -12.40 1.61
CA LEU A 347 21.34 -12.29 2.86
C LEU A 347 21.24 -10.86 3.39
N VAL A 348 20.93 -10.75 4.68
CA VAL A 348 20.76 -9.50 5.41
C VAL A 348 21.71 -9.50 6.59
N LEU A 349 22.51 -8.45 6.72
CA LEU A 349 23.50 -8.29 7.77
C LEU A 349 23.19 -7.03 8.55
N SER A 350 22.98 -7.16 9.86
CA SER A 350 22.71 -6.02 10.73
C SER A 350 23.72 -5.93 11.87
N PHE A 351 24.18 -4.71 12.11
CA PHE A 351 25.15 -4.38 13.14
C PHE A 351 24.51 -3.42 14.15
N ALA A 352 24.62 -3.76 15.42
CA ALA A 352 24.15 -2.96 16.53
C ALA A 352 25.17 -2.96 17.67
N LYS A 353 25.11 -1.92 18.50
CA LYS A 353 25.90 -1.82 19.73
C LYS A 353 25.07 -1.21 20.84
N ARG A 354 25.37 -1.54 22.09
CA ARG A 354 24.78 -0.90 23.27
C ARG A 354 25.75 -0.91 24.44
N ILE A 355 25.57 0.03 25.36
CA ILE A 355 26.24 0.00 26.67
C ILE A 355 25.23 -0.49 27.69
N THR A 356 25.61 -1.54 28.42
CA THR A 356 24.85 -2.12 29.54
C THR A 356 25.70 -2.10 30.80
N GLY A 357 25.10 -2.26 31.98
CA GLY A 357 25.82 -2.36 33.24
C GLY A 357 24.89 -2.55 34.43
N ASP A 358 25.43 -2.65 35.63
CA ASP A 358 24.65 -2.98 36.82
C ASP A 358 23.83 -1.78 37.32
N ALA A 359 24.43 -0.59 37.30
CA ALA A 359 23.79 0.61 37.83
C ALA A 359 24.20 1.88 37.09
N ILE A 360 23.25 2.82 37.00
CA ILE A 360 23.48 4.19 36.53
C ILE A 360 22.98 5.19 37.57
N SER A 361 23.83 6.14 37.91
CA SER A 361 23.52 7.18 38.89
C SER A 361 24.05 8.54 38.46
N SER A 362 23.42 9.61 38.94
CA SER A 362 23.88 10.98 38.72
C SER A 362 24.12 11.64 40.07
N SER A 363 25.31 12.19 40.30
CA SER A 363 25.67 12.84 41.55
C SER A 363 26.20 14.26 41.31
N LEU A 364 25.94 15.15 42.26
CA LEU A 364 26.56 16.48 42.29
C LEU A 364 27.91 16.34 42.98
N VAL A 365 28.98 16.62 42.24
CA VAL A 365 30.35 16.63 42.75
C VAL A 365 30.74 18.08 42.98
N SER A 366 30.91 18.45 44.25
CA SER A 366 31.32 19.80 44.68
C SER A 366 32.84 19.85 44.86
N ASN A 367 33.52 20.58 43.98
CA ASN A 367 34.97 20.75 44.00
C ASN A 367 35.31 22.18 44.41
N SER A 368 36.59 22.45 44.74
CA SER A 368 37.07 23.83 44.99
C SER A 368 36.88 24.77 43.79
N SER A 369 36.57 24.24 42.61
CA SER A 369 36.37 24.94 41.34
C SER A 369 34.90 25.13 40.95
N GLY A 370 33.93 24.49 41.63
CA GLY A 370 32.50 24.61 41.33
C GLY A 370 31.73 23.30 41.53
N ASP A 371 30.41 23.36 41.34
CA ASP A 371 29.52 22.20 41.37
C ASP A 371 29.33 21.66 39.94
N ALA A 372 29.57 20.37 39.75
CA ALA A 372 29.35 19.67 38.48
C ALA A 372 28.48 18.44 38.70
N VAL A 373 27.68 18.07 37.70
CA VAL A 373 26.92 16.81 37.75
C VAL A 373 27.68 15.75 36.97
N VAL A 374 28.03 14.66 37.64
CA VAL A 374 28.72 13.52 37.05
C VAL A 374 27.75 12.34 37.04
N VAL A 375 27.61 11.70 35.88
CA VAL A 375 26.92 10.43 35.75
C VAL A 375 27.95 9.32 35.92
N MET A 376 27.68 8.40 36.83
CA MET A 376 28.50 7.24 37.14
C MET A 376 27.79 5.98 36.67
N LEU A 377 28.48 5.17 35.86
CA LEU A 377 28.06 3.84 35.50
C LEU A 377 28.90 2.82 36.27
N THR A 378 28.25 1.79 36.81
CA THR A 378 28.89 0.69 37.53
C THR A 378 28.95 -0.55 36.66
N ASN A 379 30.14 -1.14 36.53
CA ASN A 379 30.38 -2.34 35.70
C ASN A 379 29.83 -2.20 34.27
N ALA A 380 30.00 -1.02 33.68
CA ALA A 380 29.54 -0.76 32.32
C ALA A 380 30.36 -1.54 31.30
N ARG A 381 29.69 -2.19 30.36
CA ARG A 381 30.29 -2.95 29.27
C ARG A 381 29.62 -2.61 27.95
N LYS A 382 30.43 -2.65 26.88
CA LYS A 382 29.95 -2.47 25.52
C LYS A 382 29.58 -3.84 24.99
N VAL A 383 28.38 -3.96 24.44
CA VAL A 383 27.89 -5.19 23.84
C VAL A 383 27.66 -4.92 22.36
N TYR A 384 28.30 -5.72 21.52
CA TYR A 384 28.08 -5.72 20.09
C TYR A 384 27.11 -6.83 19.72
N GLN A 385 26.22 -6.55 18.77
CA GLN A 385 25.35 -7.55 18.18
C GLN A 385 25.51 -7.54 16.66
N VAL A 386 25.71 -8.73 16.10
CA VAL A 386 25.76 -8.95 14.65
C VAL A 386 24.72 -9.99 14.30
N THR A 387 23.73 -9.60 13.50
CA THR A 387 22.73 -10.51 12.96
C THR A 387 23.04 -10.82 11.51
N ALA A 388 23.14 -12.10 11.17
CA ALA A 388 23.02 -12.58 9.80
C ALA A 388 21.65 -13.22 9.63
N GLY A 389 20.89 -12.77 8.64
CA GLY A 389 19.56 -13.27 8.34
C GLY A 389 19.40 -13.61 6.87
N ARG A 390 18.64 -14.67 6.59
CA ARG A 390 18.17 -15.03 5.27
C ARG A 390 16.69 -14.69 5.19
N LEU A 391 16.34 -13.80 4.27
CA LEU A 391 14.94 -13.64 3.86
C LEU A 391 14.73 -14.52 2.63
N SER A 392 13.82 -15.48 2.71
CA SER A 392 13.41 -16.32 1.58
C SER A 392 11.92 -16.17 1.30
N TRP A 393 11.54 -16.24 0.03
CA TRP A 393 10.17 -16.14 -0.43
C TRP A 393 9.85 -17.14 -1.54
N GLU A 394 8.58 -17.45 -1.71
CA GLU A 394 8.06 -18.15 -2.88
C GLU A 394 7.02 -17.28 -3.58
N THR A 395 7.20 -17.06 -4.88
CA THR A 395 6.21 -16.35 -5.70
C THR A 395 5.09 -17.29 -6.09
N THR A 396 3.86 -16.79 -6.10
CA THR A 396 2.71 -17.54 -6.62
C THR A 396 2.00 -16.79 -7.72
N ASP A 397 1.20 -17.52 -8.51
CA ASP A 397 0.31 -16.95 -9.51
C ASP A 397 -0.81 -16.15 -8.82
N LEU A 398 -0.65 -14.83 -8.80
CA LEU A 398 -1.60 -13.91 -8.19
C LEU A 398 -2.95 -13.92 -8.92
N ALA A 399 -2.96 -14.18 -10.23
CA ALA A 399 -4.18 -14.26 -11.02
C ALA A 399 -5.01 -15.49 -10.60
N ALA A 400 -4.35 -16.66 -10.50
CA ALA A 400 -5.00 -17.86 -9.99
C ALA A 400 -5.43 -17.72 -8.52
N LYS A 401 -4.62 -17.06 -7.68
CA LYS A 401 -4.92 -16.85 -6.25
C LYS A 401 -6.17 -15.99 -6.03
N TYR A 402 -6.33 -14.91 -6.80
CA TYR A 402 -7.40 -13.93 -6.64
C TYR A 402 -8.52 -14.03 -7.68
N GLU A 403 -8.67 -15.21 -8.29
CA GLU A 403 -9.71 -15.50 -9.29
C GLU A 403 -9.78 -14.42 -10.39
N ALA A 404 -8.60 -13.89 -10.77
CA ALA A 404 -8.44 -12.80 -11.72
C ALA A 404 -7.84 -13.31 -13.03
N SER A 405 -8.04 -12.58 -14.13
CA SER A 405 -7.30 -12.80 -15.36
C SER A 405 -6.00 -12.01 -15.38
N CYS A 406 -4.94 -12.59 -15.94
CA CYS A 406 -3.65 -11.95 -16.11
C CYS A 406 -3.56 -11.26 -17.49
N GLU A 407 -3.46 -9.92 -17.50
CA GLU A 407 -3.15 -9.14 -18.71
C GLU A 407 -1.71 -8.62 -18.73
N ALA A 408 -1.04 -8.60 -17.58
CA ALA A 408 0.39 -8.36 -17.44
C ALA A 408 1.24 -9.45 -18.15
N SER A 409 2.52 -9.17 -18.35
CA SER A 409 3.46 -10.14 -18.95
C SER A 409 3.64 -11.41 -18.10
N ASP A 410 3.65 -11.24 -16.78
CA ASP A 410 3.67 -12.30 -15.78
C ASP A 410 2.85 -11.84 -14.56
N CYS A 411 2.11 -12.76 -13.94
CA CYS A 411 1.36 -12.52 -12.71
C CYS A 411 1.91 -13.31 -11.52
N GLN A 412 3.11 -13.89 -11.64
CA GLN A 412 3.86 -14.36 -10.47
C GLN A 412 4.21 -13.18 -9.57
N GLY A 413 4.02 -13.34 -8.27
CA GLY A 413 4.38 -12.28 -7.33
C GLY A 413 4.17 -12.64 -5.87
N LEU A 414 4.23 -11.62 -5.04
CA LEU A 414 4.08 -11.66 -3.59
C LEU A 414 2.98 -10.70 -3.15
N ALA A 415 2.28 -11.05 -2.08
CA ALA A 415 1.19 -10.31 -1.48
C ALA A 415 1.32 -10.41 0.04
N PHE A 416 1.35 -9.26 0.72
CA PHE A 416 1.51 -9.20 2.16
C PHE A 416 0.38 -8.38 2.80
N PRO A 417 -0.29 -8.89 3.84
CA PRO A 417 -1.37 -8.16 4.50
C PRO A 417 -0.85 -6.94 5.27
N LEU A 418 -1.59 -5.82 5.22
CA LEU A 418 -1.32 -4.64 6.04
C LEU A 418 -2.07 -4.73 7.37
N SER A 419 -1.75 -3.82 8.29
CA SER A 419 -2.25 -3.84 9.69
C SER A 419 -3.76 -3.90 9.92
N ASP A 420 -4.58 -3.63 8.90
CA ASP A 420 -6.05 -3.68 8.97
C ASP A 420 -6.66 -4.97 8.41
N ASP A 421 -5.85 -5.89 7.86
CA ASP A 421 -6.25 -7.12 7.15
C ASP A 421 -7.20 -6.91 5.94
N GLU A 422 -7.69 -5.69 5.72
CA GLU A 422 -8.55 -5.30 4.60
C GLU A 422 -7.74 -4.85 3.38
N ARG A 423 -6.49 -4.45 3.59
CA ARG A 423 -5.55 -4.09 2.53
C ARG A 423 -4.37 -5.04 2.50
N GLU A 424 -3.81 -5.20 1.32
CA GLU A 424 -2.56 -5.91 1.11
C GLU A 424 -1.67 -5.15 0.13
N VAL A 425 -0.36 -5.36 0.26
CA VAL A 425 0.60 -4.88 -0.71
C VAL A 425 0.99 -6.02 -1.63
N ILE A 426 0.96 -5.78 -2.94
CA ILE A 426 1.27 -6.76 -3.98
C ILE A 426 2.50 -6.28 -4.75
N VAL A 427 3.42 -7.20 -5.07
CA VAL A 427 4.57 -6.92 -5.93
C VAL A 427 4.78 -8.08 -6.91
N GLY A 428 4.97 -7.77 -8.19
CA GLY A 428 5.31 -8.78 -9.20
C GLY A 428 6.75 -9.31 -9.04
N SER A 429 6.98 -10.57 -9.42
CA SER A 429 8.29 -11.23 -9.37
C SER A 429 9.39 -10.43 -10.08
N ASP A 430 9.09 -9.91 -11.27
CA ASP A 430 10.00 -9.12 -12.10
C ASP A 430 10.37 -7.76 -11.48
N HIS A 431 9.60 -7.32 -10.49
CA HIS A 431 9.81 -6.05 -9.79
C HIS A 431 10.50 -6.24 -8.44
N VAL A 432 10.81 -7.48 -8.04
CA VAL A 432 11.65 -7.73 -6.87
C VAL A 432 13.10 -7.33 -7.19
N PRO A 433 13.68 -6.37 -6.45
CA PRO A 433 14.96 -5.72 -6.77
C PRO A 433 16.23 -6.57 -6.55
N ILE A 434 16.16 -7.90 -6.64
CA ILE A 434 17.28 -8.80 -6.31
C ILE A 434 18.50 -8.65 -7.21
N SER A 435 18.30 -8.29 -8.47
CA SER A 435 19.38 -7.98 -9.42
C SER A 435 20.19 -6.75 -9.01
N ASN A 436 19.62 -5.86 -8.19
CA ASN A 436 20.27 -4.62 -7.77
C ASN A 436 21.23 -4.82 -6.60
N LEU A 437 21.21 -6.01 -5.95
CA LEU A 437 22.12 -6.31 -4.86
C LEU A 437 23.56 -6.38 -5.36
N THR A 438 24.43 -5.64 -4.67
CA THR A 438 25.88 -5.67 -4.92
C THR A 438 26.47 -6.99 -4.44
N ALA A 439 27.40 -7.54 -5.23
CA ALA A 439 28.14 -8.73 -4.82
C ALA A 439 28.96 -8.44 -3.56
N TYR A 440 29.28 -9.49 -2.81
CA TYR A 440 30.13 -9.36 -1.64
C TYR A 440 31.49 -8.73 -2.01
N SER A 441 31.95 -7.88 -1.11
CA SER A 441 33.30 -7.33 -1.10
C SER A 441 33.75 -7.23 0.35
N PRO A 442 35.04 -7.33 0.67
CA PRO A 442 35.49 -7.13 2.05
C PRO A 442 35.27 -5.70 2.59
N SER A 443 34.84 -4.76 1.76
CA SER A 443 34.45 -3.41 2.16
C SER A 443 32.94 -3.30 2.35
N LEU A 444 32.50 -3.08 3.60
CA LEU A 444 31.10 -2.85 3.97
C LEU A 444 30.43 -1.70 3.21
N LEU A 445 31.20 -0.69 2.83
CA LEU A 445 30.70 0.50 2.13
C LEU A 445 30.15 0.15 0.73
N LEU A 446 30.56 -0.99 0.17
CA LEU A 446 30.11 -1.47 -1.13
C LEU A 446 28.87 -2.38 -1.05
N TRP A 447 28.48 -2.80 0.16
CA TRP A 447 27.29 -3.61 0.35
C TRP A 447 26.04 -2.75 0.23
N THR A 448 24.97 -3.32 -0.32
CA THR A 448 23.73 -2.59 -0.56
C THR A 448 23.14 -2.15 0.78
N PRO A 449 23.07 -0.84 1.08
CA PRO A 449 22.45 -0.37 2.32
C PRO A 449 20.95 -0.62 2.25
N LEU A 450 20.37 -1.12 3.35
CA LEU A 450 18.92 -1.10 3.56
C LEU A 450 18.55 0.01 4.54
N VAL A 451 19.31 0.15 5.62
CA VAL A 451 19.15 1.22 6.62
C VAL A 451 20.53 1.65 7.11
N THR A 452 20.80 2.95 7.11
CA THR A 452 22.02 3.54 7.69
C THR A 452 21.68 4.69 8.61
N SER A 453 22.40 4.80 9.71
CA SER A 453 22.21 5.86 10.71
C SER A 453 23.46 6.73 10.79
N ASN A 454 23.30 8.03 10.62
CA ASN A 454 24.40 9.01 10.76
C ASN A 454 24.47 9.61 12.17
N VAL A 455 23.89 8.93 13.15
CA VAL A 455 23.71 9.42 14.52
C VAL A 455 25.06 9.45 15.26
N GLN A 456 25.75 10.58 15.12
CA GLN A 456 27.07 10.83 15.68
C GLN A 456 27.22 12.31 16.07
N GLU A 457 27.99 12.58 17.12
CA GLU A 457 28.42 13.93 17.50
C GLU A 457 29.93 14.07 17.25
N VAL A 458 30.34 15.09 16.47
CA VAL A 458 31.76 15.43 16.27
C VAL A 458 32.14 16.58 17.21
N ASP A 459 33.08 16.32 18.13
CA ASP A 459 33.54 17.32 19.09
C ASP A 459 34.54 18.35 18.48
N MET A 460 34.95 19.42 19.18
CA MET A 460 35.79 20.55 18.67
C MET A 460 37.23 20.09 18.40
N SER A 461 37.56 18.95 18.95
CA SER A 461 38.79 18.20 18.75
C SER A 461 38.65 17.13 17.66
N ASP A 462 37.62 17.19 16.81
CA ASP A 462 37.27 16.19 15.79
C ASP A 462 37.08 14.77 16.36
N ILE A 463 36.78 14.68 17.66
CA ILE A 463 36.52 13.40 18.33
C ILE A 463 35.08 13.00 18.07
N LEU A 464 34.91 11.82 17.49
CA LEU A 464 33.62 11.19 17.28
C LEU A 464 33.05 10.64 18.60
N LYS A 465 31.84 11.06 18.94
CA LYS A 465 30.98 10.46 19.96
C LYS A 465 29.85 9.73 19.25
N SER A 466 29.73 8.43 19.51
CA SER A 466 28.81 7.51 18.80
C SER A 466 28.25 6.44 19.74
N ASP A 467 28.66 6.45 21.01
CA ASP A 467 28.25 5.46 22.00
C ASP A 467 27.17 6.04 22.89
N PHE A 468 25.98 5.45 22.82
CA PHE A 468 24.81 5.89 23.55
C PHE A 468 24.63 5.10 24.84
N VAL A 469 24.38 5.84 25.92
CA VAL A 469 24.10 5.32 27.26
C VAL A 469 22.65 5.65 27.59
N PHE A 470 21.80 4.64 27.54
CA PHE A 470 20.39 4.76 27.89
C PHE A 470 20.08 4.06 29.21
N LEU A 471 19.18 4.67 29.99
CA LEU A 471 18.80 4.18 31.33
C LEU A 471 18.28 2.74 31.31
N LYS A 472 17.53 2.36 30.27
CA LYS A 472 16.89 1.04 30.12
C LYS A 472 17.87 -0.13 30.00
N ASN A 473 19.15 0.13 29.81
CA ASN A 473 20.20 -0.89 29.68
C ASN A 473 20.91 -1.19 31.00
N PHE A 474 20.45 -0.59 32.11
CA PHE A 474 21.01 -0.77 33.45
C PHE A 474 19.98 -1.39 34.38
N ASP A 475 20.41 -2.33 35.21
CA ASP A 475 19.52 -3.05 36.13
C ASP A 475 19.01 -2.14 37.24
N ASP A 476 19.87 -1.29 37.81
CA ASP A 476 19.52 -0.28 38.81
C ASP A 476 19.61 1.15 38.24
N THR A 477 18.46 1.81 38.20
CA THR A 477 18.32 3.22 37.79
C THR A 477 17.88 4.13 38.93
N THR A 478 17.78 3.63 40.17
CA THR A 478 17.25 4.39 41.32
C THR A 478 18.10 5.60 41.69
N GLY A 479 19.40 5.57 41.38
CA GLY A 479 20.33 6.69 41.57
C GLY A 479 20.29 7.76 40.47
N TRP A 480 19.45 7.59 39.44
CA TRP A 480 19.36 8.56 38.34
C TRP A 480 18.46 9.75 38.68
N THR A 481 19.02 10.95 38.54
CA THR A 481 18.26 12.20 38.50
C THR A 481 18.29 12.73 37.07
N PRO A 482 17.12 13.00 36.45
CA PRO A 482 17.05 13.60 35.12
C PRO A 482 17.96 14.83 34.96
N ILE A 483 18.72 14.86 33.86
CA ILE A 483 19.59 15.99 33.52
C ILE A 483 18.82 16.96 32.62
N ASP A 484 18.40 18.09 33.17
CA ASP A 484 17.62 19.11 32.48
C ASP A 484 18.04 20.56 32.85
N GLY A 485 17.40 21.54 32.21
CA GLY A 485 17.62 22.96 32.50
C GLY A 485 19.05 23.42 32.20
N SER A 486 19.71 24.07 33.16
CA SER A 486 21.06 24.59 33.00
C SER A 486 22.16 23.53 33.16
N ARG A 487 21.79 22.28 33.49
CA ARG A 487 22.72 21.17 33.74
C ARG A 487 23.10 20.39 32.50
N CYS A 488 22.57 20.76 31.33
CA CYS A 488 22.87 20.19 30.02
C CYS A 488 22.74 21.25 28.93
N GLU A 489 23.27 20.94 27.76
CA GLU A 489 23.19 21.78 26.57
C GLU A 489 21.90 21.54 25.78
N ARG A 490 21.27 22.61 25.29
CA ARG A 490 19.97 22.61 24.60
C ARG A 490 19.96 21.66 23.41
N GLU A 491 20.94 21.81 22.53
CA GLU A 491 21.05 21.08 21.28
C GLU A 491 21.37 19.60 21.54
N ARG A 492 22.13 19.29 22.59
CA ARG A 492 22.37 17.90 23.02
C ARG A 492 21.13 17.26 23.63
N GLY A 493 20.41 18.00 24.48
CA GLY A 493 19.13 17.53 25.02
C GLY A 493 18.14 17.21 23.90
N ALA A 494 17.96 18.13 22.94
CA ALA A 494 17.10 17.91 21.78
C ALA A 494 17.57 16.74 20.89
N PHE A 495 18.89 16.61 20.69
CA PHE A 495 19.48 15.49 19.96
C PHE A 495 19.21 14.15 20.64
N MET A 496 19.49 14.03 21.94
CA MET A 496 19.27 12.80 22.71
C MET A 496 17.79 12.44 22.78
N ASP A 497 16.92 13.42 22.97
CA ASP A 497 15.46 13.23 22.95
C ASP A 497 15.03 12.65 21.59
N ARG A 498 15.53 13.20 20.47
CA ARG A 498 15.24 12.72 19.11
C ARG A 498 15.76 11.30 18.87
N VAL A 499 17.02 11.03 19.18
CA VAL A 499 17.63 9.70 18.96
C VAL A 499 16.83 8.63 19.70
N GLN A 500 16.42 8.92 20.93
CA GLN A 500 15.64 7.98 21.72
C GLN A 500 14.19 7.86 21.26
N SER A 501 13.49 8.98 21.02
CA SER A 501 12.06 8.95 20.67
C SER A 501 11.80 8.36 19.30
N SER A 502 12.72 8.58 18.36
CA SER A 502 12.62 8.10 16.98
C SER A 502 13.40 6.81 16.73
N HIS A 503 14.00 6.21 17.77
CA HIS A 503 14.83 5.00 17.66
C HIS A 503 15.91 5.08 16.56
N LEU A 504 16.56 6.24 16.41
CA LEU A 504 17.54 6.48 15.32
C LEU A 504 18.84 5.69 15.50
N TYR A 505 19.02 5.10 16.68
CA TYR A 505 20.13 4.25 17.04
C TYR A 505 19.58 2.88 17.41
N SER A 506 20.08 1.82 16.77
CA SER A 506 19.69 0.45 17.07
C SER A 506 20.62 -0.19 18.09
N GLU A 507 20.04 -0.51 19.24
CA GLU A 507 20.65 -1.31 20.30
C GLU A 507 20.49 -2.82 20.08
N ARG A 508 19.67 -3.20 19.09
CA ARG A 508 19.40 -4.59 18.71
C ARG A 508 19.46 -4.78 17.20
N SER A 509 20.22 -5.76 16.72
CA SER A 509 20.42 -5.96 15.28
C SER A 509 19.28 -6.75 14.61
N LEU A 510 18.62 -7.66 15.34
CA LEU A 510 17.65 -8.57 14.75
C LEU A 510 16.41 -7.87 14.16
N GLN A 511 15.79 -6.95 14.91
CA GLN A 511 14.57 -6.30 14.47
C GLN A 511 14.75 -5.42 13.22
N PRO A 512 15.74 -4.52 13.18
CA PRO A 512 16.05 -3.78 11.95
C PRO A 512 16.36 -4.71 10.76
N ALA A 513 17.02 -5.86 11.00
CA ALA A 513 17.36 -6.81 9.94
C ALA A 513 16.11 -7.32 9.20
N TYR A 514 15.20 -8.02 9.90
CA TYR A 514 14.03 -8.61 9.23
C TYR A 514 13.07 -7.55 8.69
N GLN A 515 12.94 -6.41 9.37
CA GLN A 515 11.97 -5.39 9.00
C GLN A 515 12.42 -4.61 7.76
N SER A 516 13.69 -4.20 7.70
CA SER A 516 14.22 -3.52 6.51
C SER A 516 14.30 -4.46 5.31
N ALA A 517 14.59 -5.74 5.54
CA ALA A 517 14.56 -6.77 4.51
C ALA A 517 13.17 -6.91 3.88
N LEU A 518 12.13 -6.98 4.71
CA LEU A 518 10.74 -7.01 4.25
C LEU A 518 10.36 -5.75 3.48
N PHE A 519 10.73 -4.57 3.99
CA PHE A 519 10.42 -3.29 3.34
C PHE A 519 11.11 -3.16 1.99
N TRP A 520 12.35 -3.62 1.89
CA TRP A 520 13.08 -3.64 0.64
C TRP A 520 12.46 -4.62 -0.37
N LEU A 521 12.01 -5.80 0.06
CA LEU A 521 11.35 -6.78 -0.80
C LEU A 521 10.09 -6.20 -1.45
N PHE A 522 9.30 -5.46 -0.67
CA PHE A 522 8.08 -4.82 -1.14
C PHE A 522 8.28 -3.38 -1.60
N GLN A 523 9.51 -2.87 -1.81
CA GLN A 523 9.72 -1.42 -2.06
C GLN A 523 8.96 -0.86 -3.29
N HIS A 524 8.65 -1.72 -4.25
CA HIS A 524 7.86 -1.41 -5.44
C HIS A 524 6.41 -1.88 -5.35
N GLY A 525 5.95 -2.35 -4.20
CA GLY A 525 4.63 -2.91 -4.03
C GLY A 525 3.50 -1.89 -4.18
N VAL A 526 2.34 -2.39 -4.58
CA VAL A 526 1.11 -1.62 -4.79
C VAL A 526 0.08 -2.05 -3.75
N VAL A 527 -0.50 -1.09 -3.03
CA VAL A 527 -1.53 -1.38 -2.03
C VAL A 527 -2.87 -1.56 -2.71
N LYS A 528 -3.51 -2.71 -2.48
CA LYS A 528 -4.84 -3.04 -2.98
C LYS A 528 -5.81 -3.38 -1.86
N GLN A 529 -7.08 -3.10 -2.11
CA GLN A 529 -8.16 -3.40 -1.18
C GLN A 529 -8.70 -4.81 -1.43
N LYS A 530 -8.81 -5.62 -0.38
CA LYS A 530 -9.50 -6.90 -0.41
C LYS A 530 -11.01 -6.66 -0.47
N LEU A 531 -11.65 -7.23 -1.49
CA LEU A 531 -13.10 -7.28 -1.62
C LEU A 531 -13.66 -8.56 -1.01
N SER A 532 -12.88 -9.64 -1.03
CA SER A 532 -13.17 -10.94 -0.42
C SER A 532 -11.85 -11.65 -0.09
N LYS A 533 -11.91 -12.89 0.42
CA LYS A 533 -10.70 -13.71 0.65
C LYS A 533 -9.98 -14.10 -0.65
N SER A 534 -10.68 -14.12 -1.78
CA SER A 534 -10.15 -14.51 -3.09
C SER A 534 -10.33 -13.41 -4.13
N THR A 535 -10.62 -12.17 -3.73
CA THR A 535 -10.89 -11.09 -4.69
C THR A 535 -10.34 -9.76 -4.20
N ILE A 536 -9.64 -9.08 -5.09
CA ILE A 536 -8.98 -7.80 -4.83
C ILE A 536 -9.44 -6.77 -5.84
N ALA A 537 -9.50 -5.52 -5.42
CA ALA A 537 -9.77 -4.39 -6.29
C ALA A 537 -8.53 -4.00 -7.11
N PHE A 538 -8.23 -4.77 -8.16
CA PHE A 538 -7.22 -4.38 -9.15
C PHE A 538 -7.71 -3.24 -10.04
N ASP A 539 -6.82 -2.39 -10.53
CA ASP A 539 -7.18 -1.17 -11.26
C ASP A 539 -7.81 -1.49 -12.62
N ALA A 540 -7.42 -2.60 -13.24
CA ALA A 540 -7.99 -3.09 -14.49
C ALA A 540 -9.30 -3.89 -14.31
N SER A 541 -9.78 -4.08 -13.07
CA SER A 541 -11.01 -4.87 -12.80
C SER A 541 -12.25 -4.20 -13.39
N VAL A 542 -13.09 -4.97 -14.08
CA VAL A 542 -14.32 -4.48 -14.70
C VAL A 542 -15.52 -4.88 -13.83
N LYS A 543 -16.30 -3.87 -13.40
CA LYS A 543 -17.53 -4.07 -12.65
C LYS A 543 -18.74 -4.05 -13.59
N TYR A 544 -19.37 -5.20 -13.77
CA TYR A 544 -20.64 -5.33 -14.48
C TYR A 544 -21.80 -5.15 -13.50
N VAL A 545 -22.72 -4.23 -13.84
CA VAL A 545 -23.96 -4.01 -13.08
C VAL A 545 -25.11 -4.43 -13.98
N ASP A 546 -25.71 -5.58 -13.67
CA ASP A 546 -26.91 -6.02 -14.36
C ASP A 546 -28.12 -5.26 -13.79
N VAL A 547 -28.73 -4.45 -14.65
CA VAL A 547 -29.92 -3.66 -14.31
C VAL A 547 -31.14 -4.37 -14.88
N THR A 548 -31.96 -4.94 -14.02
CA THR A 548 -33.22 -5.55 -14.43
C THR A 548 -34.31 -4.49 -14.48
N LEU A 549 -34.82 -4.22 -15.67
CA LEU A 549 -35.97 -3.34 -15.90
C LEU A 549 -37.24 -4.17 -15.92
N SER A 550 -38.09 -4.01 -14.90
CA SER A 550 -39.38 -4.72 -14.84
C SER A 550 -40.55 -3.74 -14.90
N VAL A 551 -41.55 -4.06 -15.75
CA VAL A 551 -42.80 -3.31 -15.80
C VAL A 551 -43.74 -3.87 -14.72
N PRO A 552 -44.25 -3.03 -13.79
CA PRO A 552 -45.20 -3.48 -12.79
C PRO A 552 -46.44 -4.08 -13.47
N GLN A 553 -46.94 -5.21 -12.94
CA GLN A 553 -48.14 -5.86 -13.47
C GLN A 553 -49.33 -4.91 -13.58
N LEU A 554 -49.45 -3.97 -12.65
CA LEU A 554 -50.52 -2.98 -12.63
C LEU A 554 -50.42 -2.03 -13.82
N SER A 555 -49.22 -1.60 -14.20
CA SER A 555 -48.97 -0.75 -15.37
C SER A 555 -49.21 -1.50 -16.69
N ALA A 556 -48.81 -2.77 -16.76
CA ALA A 556 -49.13 -3.65 -17.89
C ALA A 556 -50.66 -3.86 -18.04
N MET A 557 -51.39 -3.99 -16.93
CA MET A 557 -52.85 -4.09 -16.94
C MET A 557 -53.52 -2.80 -17.38
N LEU A 558 -53.08 -1.64 -16.88
CA LEU A 558 -53.65 -0.33 -17.25
C LEU A 558 -53.45 -0.02 -18.74
N THR A 559 -52.27 -0.33 -19.29
CA THR A 559 -51.98 -0.18 -20.72
C THR A 559 -52.86 -1.11 -21.57
N LEU A 560 -52.99 -2.40 -21.19
CA LEU A 560 -53.88 -3.34 -21.86
C LEU A 560 -55.34 -2.86 -21.88
N ILE A 561 -55.85 -2.38 -20.74
CA ILE A 561 -57.21 -1.84 -20.63
C ILE A 561 -57.37 -0.59 -21.50
N GLY A 562 -56.40 0.32 -21.49
CA GLY A 562 -56.39 1.51 -22.35
C GLY A 562 -56.46 1.16 -23.84
N CYS A 563 -55.65 0.19 -24.28
CA CYS A 563 -55.64 -0.31 -25.65
C CYS A 563 -56.97 -0.99 -26.04
N ALA A 564 -57.54 -1.81 -25.16
CA ALA A 564 -58.84 -2.44 -25.39
C ALA A 564 -59.96 -1.40 -25.55
N MET A 565 -59.96 -0.36 -24.71
CA MET A 565 -60.93 0.73 -24.80
C MET A 565 -60.76 1.56 -26.07
N LEU A 566 -59.53 1.78 -26.55
CA LEU A 566 -59.28 2.40 -27.85
C LEU A 566 -59.85 1.58 -29.01
N LEU A 567 -59.67 0.25 -29.00
CA LEU A 567 -60.23 -0.63 -30.02
C LEU A 567 -61.76 -0.57 -30.02
N ILE A 568 -62.39 -0.63 -28.84
CA ILE A 568 -63.85 -0.50 -28.72
C ILE A 568 -64.31 0.86 -29.26
N MET A 569 -63.60 1.94 -28.95
CA MET A 569 -63.91 3.27 -29.47
C MET A 569 -63.79 3.36 -30.98
N ALA A 570 -62.73 2.81 -31.57
CA ALA A 570 -62.55 2.78 -33.02
C ALA A 570 -63.69 2.00 -33.71
N VAL A 571 -64.09 0.87 -33.14
CA VAL A 571 -65.22 0.07 -33.63
C VAL A 571 -66.55 0.85 -33.53
N LEU A 572 -66.81 1.51 -32.40
CA LEU A 572 -68.02 2.31 -32.23
C LEU A 572 -68.08 3.51 -33.18
N VAL A 573 -66.96 4.17 -33.44
CA VAL A 573 -66.87 5.26 -34.43
C VAL A 573 -67.11 4.72 -35.84
N PHE A 574 -66.55 3.56 -36.19
CA PHE A 574 -66.76 2.95 -37.51
C PHE A 574 -68.23 2.59 -37.77
N PHE A 575 -68.90 1.92 -36.82
CA PHE A 575 -70.31 1.57 -36.95
C PHE A 575 -71.26 2.77 -36.82
N GLY A 576 -70.94 3.72 -35.92
CA GLY A 576 -71.69 4.97 -35.76
C GLY A 576 -71.58 5.89 -36.98
N GLY A 577 -70.40 5.94 -37.60
CA GLY A 577 -70.13 6.66 -38.84
C GLY A 577 -71.02 6.17 -39.98
N LYS A 578 -71.06 4.85 -40.23
CA LYS A 578 -71.91 4.25 -41.27
C LYS A 578 -73.41 4.53 -41.10
N ARG A 579 -73.91 4.55 -39.86
CA ARG A 579 -75.32 4.88 -39.59
C ARG A 579 -75.63 6.35 -39.86
N ARG A 580 -74.69 7.25 -39.59
CA ARG A 580 -74.85 8.69 -39.84
C ARG A 580 -74.71 9.04 -41.31
N GLU A 581 -73.83 8.34 -42.03
CA GLU A 581 -73.64 8.47 -43.48
C GLU A 581 -74.95 8.21 -44.24
N ALA A 582 -75.66 7.13 -43.91
CA ALA A 582 -76.95 6.80 -44.53
C ALA A 582 -78.10 7.78 -44.20
N ASP A 583 -78.04 8.44 -43.04
CA ASP A 583 -79.08 9.40 -42.61
C ASP A 583 -78.86 10.79 -43.21
N VAL A 584 -77.58 11.13 -43.41
CA VAL A 584 -77.10 12.32 -44.10
C VAL A 584 -77.39 12.23 -45.61
N GLU A 585 -77.16 11.07 -46.25
CA GLU A 585 -77.52 10.82 -47.66
C GLU A 585 -79.01 11.03 -47.95
N ARG A 586 -79.91 10.67 -47.02
CA ARG A 586 -81.36 10.80 -47.21
C ARG A 586 -81.90 12.23 -47.14
N HIS A 587 -81.15 13.18 -46.59
CA HIS A 587 -81.62 14.56 -46.36
C HIS A 587 -80.80 15.62 -47.11
N PHE A 588 -79.88 15.21 -47.98
CA PHE A 588 -79.08 16.12 -48.79
C PHE A 588 -79.92 16.76 -49.90
N LYS A 589 -80.21 18.06 -49.78
CA LYS A 589 -80.86 18.85 -50.84
C LYS A 589 -79.84 19.24 -51.93
N PRO A 590 -80.23 19.35 -53.22
CA PRO A 590 -79.31 19.57 -54.34
C PRO A 590 -78.41 20.82 -54.22
N HIS A 591 -78.88 21.87 -53.56
CA HIS A 591 -78.09 23.10 -53.33
C HIS A 591 -76.96 22.91 -52.31
N HIS A 592 -77.08 21.95 -51.39
CA HIS A 592 -76.01 21.61 -50.46
C HIS A 592 -74.91 20.78 -51.14
N LEU A 593 -75.29 19.88 -52.05
CA LEU A 593 -74.33 19.15 -52.89
C LEU A 593 -73.51 20.12 -53.76
N ALA A 594 -74.17 21.10 -54.38
CA ALA A 594 -73.49 22.12 -55.18
C ALA A 594 -72.47 22.95 -54.37
N ARG A 595 -72.76 23.24 -53.09
CA ARG A 595 -71.83 23.97 -52.21
C ARG A 595 -70.66 23.10 -51.75
N VAL A 596 -70.91 21.83 -51.43
CA VAL A 596 -69.86 20.85 -51.07
C VAL A 596 -68.90 20.59 -52.25
N LEU A 597 -69.36 20.74 -53.49
CA LEU A 597 -68.55 20.56 -54.70
C LEU A 597 -67.76 21.82 -55.14
N LEU A 598 -68.02 22.99 -54.55
CA LEU A 598 -67.45 24.27 -55.01
C LEU A 598 -66.68 25.05 -53.92
N ASP A 599 -66.70 24.58 -52.67
CA ASP A 599 -66.17 25.29 -51.50
C ASP A 599 -65.14 24.40 -50.76
N ASP A 600 -63.94 24.29 -51.33
CA ASP A 600 -62.83 23.44 -50.85
C ASP A 600 -62.39 23.78 -49.41
N GLU A 601 -62.58 25.02 -48.96
CA GLU A 601 -62.19 25.48 -47.62
C GLU A 601 -63.13 24.97 -46.54
N ALA A 602 -64.43 24.81 -46.85
CA ALA A 602 -65.42 24.34 -45.89
C ALA A 602 -65.50 22.81 -45.79
N PHE A 603 -65.22 22.09 -46.88
CA PHE A 603 -65.29 20.63 -46.93
C PHE A 603 -64.10 20.05 -47.73
N SER A 604 -63.15 19.41 -47.04
CA SER A 604 -62.00 18.82 -47.71
C SER A 604 -62.41 17.62 -48.57
N HIS A 605 -62.09 17.67 -49.86
CA HIS A 605 -62.24 16.56 -50.80
C HIS A 605 -61.47 15.29 -50.41
N ARG A 606 -60.54 15.34 -49.44
CA ARG A 606 -59.82 14.15 -48.94
C ARG A 606 -60.69 13.23 -48.07
N LEU A 607 -61.78 13.75 -47.52
CA LEU A 607 -62.67 13.02 -46.62
C LEU A 607 -64.00 12.62 -47.28
N LEU A 608 -64.20 13.00 -48.56
CA LEU A 608 -65.45 12.82 -49.30
C LEU A 608 -65.15 12.07 -50.60
N LYS A 609 -65.86 10.97 -50.85
CA LYS A 609 -65.81 10.26 -52.13
C LYS A 609 -67.03 10.65 -52.95
N CYS A 610 -66.82 11.33 -54.07
CA CYS A 610 -67.89 11.76 -54.97
C CYS A 610 -67.84 10.94 -56.27
N ASP A 611 -68.85 10.11 -56.50
CA ASP A 611 -68.94 9.27 -57.71
C ASP A 611 -69.88 9.93 -58.75
N LEU A 612 -69.42 10.02 -60.00
CA LEU A 612 -70.17 10.61 -61.11
C LEU A 612 -71.03 9.52 -61.79
N LEU A 613 -72.35 9.60 -61.62
CA LEU A 613 -73.29 8.63 -62.21
C LEU A 613 -73.75 9.11 -63.60
N ASN A 614 -73.32 8.42 -64.66
CA ASN A 614 -73.74 8.70 -66.04
C ASN A 614 -75.13 8.10 -66.32
N VAL A 615 -76.16 8.94 -66.41
CA VAL A 615 -77.56 8.51 -66.61
C VAL A 615 -77.87 8.13 -68.08
N GLY A 616 -76.91 8.27 -69.00
CA GLY A 616 -77.12 8.08 -70.43
C GLY A 616 -76.77 6.70 -71.01
N ASN A 617 -76.15 5.79 -70.26
CA ASN A 617 -75.63 4.53 -70.83
C ASN A 617 -76.11 3.28 -70.06
N LYS A 618 -76.57 2.27 -70.81
CA LYS A 618 -77.18 1.02 -70.32
C LYS A 618 -76.22 0.04 -69.59
N TYR A 619 -75.03 0.49 -69.20
CA TYR A 619 -74.05 -0.28 -68.43
C TYR A 619 -73.75 0.43 -67.10
N LEU A 620 -74.48 0.03 -66.05
CA LEU A 620 -74.49 0.64 -64.71
C LEU A 620 -73.25 0.36 -63.84
N ASN A 621 -72.07 0.08 -64.42
CA ASN A 621 -70.89 -0.36 -63.65
C ASN A 621 -69.64 0.53 -63.77
N SER A 622 -69.70 1.68 -64.45
CA SER A 622 -68.58 2.64 -64.49
C SER A 622 -68.96 3.92 -63.75
N SER A 623 -68.84 3.91 -62.42
CA SER A 623 -68.78 5.15 -61.63
C SER A 623 -67.36 5.71 -61.74
N GLU A 624 -67.19 6.85 -62.39
CA GLU A 624 -65.91 7.55 -62.43
C GLU A 624 -65.83 8.50 -61.22
N LEU A 625 -64.65 8.58 -60.61
CA LEU A 625 -64.38 9.47 -59.48
C LEU A 625 -64.42 10.92 -59.98
N LEU A 626 -65.28 11.74 -59.40
CA LEU A 626 -65.44 13.16 -59.76
C LEU A 626 -64.12 13.94 -59.60
N ASP A 627 -63.26 13.49 -58.70
CA ASP A 627 -61.94 14.03 -58.36
C ASP A 627 -60.94 13.99 -59.53
N GLN A 628 -61.24 13.23 -60.60
CA GLN A 628 -60.45 13.20 -61.83
C GLN A 628 -60.82 14.31 -62.83
N PHE A 629 -61.86 15.09 -62.54
CA PHE A 629 -62.40 16.10 -63.44
C PHE A 629 -62.37 17.49 -62.79
N GLU A 630 -61.85 18.48 -63.50
CA GLU A 630 -61.94 19.88 -63.06
C GLU A 630 -63.35 20.42 -63.35
N ILE A 631 -64.08 20.81 -62.30
CA ILE A 631 -65.40 21.43 -62.44
C ILE A 631 -65.19 22.90 -62.85
N SER A 632 -65.29 23.16 -64.16
CA SER A 632 -65.16 24.51 -64.72
C SER A 632 -66.37 25.41 -64.43
N GLY A 633 -67.54 24.83 -64.14
CA GLY A 633 -68.73 25.55 -63.68
C GLY A 633 -69.94 24.64 -63.46
N LEU A 634 -70.83 25.00 -62.52
CA LEU A 634 -72.04 24.24 -62.21
C LEU A 634 -73.29 25.07 -62.52
N ALA A 635 -74.19 24.53 -63.33
CA ALA A 635 -75.47 25.14 -63.65
C ALA A 635 -76.62 24.20 -63.27
N LEU A 636 -77.49 24.65 -62.36
CA LEU A 636 -78.67 23.90 -61.95
C LEU A 636 -79.87 24.38 -62.77
N ARG A 637 -80.52 23.46 -63.48
CA ARG A 637 -81.65 23.76 -64.37
C ARG A 637 -82.95 23.23 -63.78
N HIS A 638 -83.97 24.06 -63.72
CA HIS A 638 -85.26 23.63 -63.17
C HIS A 638 -85.97 22.67 -64.13
N ARG A 639 -86.40 21.51 -63.63
CA ARG A 639 -86.89 20.40 -64.47
C ARG A 639 -88.20 20.72 -65.20
N GLU A 640 -89.06 21.54 -64.60
CA GLU A 640 -90.36 21.94 -65.15
C GLU A 640 -90.33 23.31 -65.85
N CYS A 641 -89.26 24.10 -65.67
CA CYS A 641 -89.10 25.41 -66.29
C CYS A 641 -87.68 25.49 -66.90
N PRO A 642 -87.47 24.91 -68.09
CA PRO A 642 -86.13 24.73 -68.67
C PRO A 642 -85.45 26.04 -69.05
N THR A 643 -86.12 27.19 -68.95
CA THR A 643 -85.53 28.52 -69.18
C THR A 643 -84.84 29.11 -67.94
N ASP A 644 -85.11 28.59 -66.74
CA ASP A 644 -84.43 29.00 -65.51
C ASP A 644 -83.17 28.15 -65.29
N VAL A 645 -82.02 28.77 -65.56
CA VAL A 645 -80.70 28.21 -65.31
C VAL A 645 -80.04 29.01 -64.20
N LEU A 646 -79.88 28.39 -63.04
CA LEU A 646 -79.14 28.98 -61.92
C LEU A 646 -77.66 28.63 -62.10
N HIS A 647 -76.87 29.59 -62.56
CA HIS A 647 -75.41 29.48 -62.57
C HIS A 647 -74.89 29.72 -61.15
N VAL A 648 -74.23 28.71 -60.57
CA VAL A 648 -73.62 28.85 -59.24
C VAL A 648 -72.29 29.59 -59.43
N PRO A 649 -72.11 30.80 -58.88
CA PRO A 649 -70.90 31.58 -59.10
C PRO A 649 -69.70 30.90 -58.45
N LYS A 650 -68.61 30.73 -59.21
CA LYS A 650 -67.31 30.27 -58.70
C LYS A 650 -66.73 31.40 -57.84
N ALA A 651 -66.53 31.16 -56.54
CA ALA A 651 -65.81 32.13 -55.70
C ALA A 651 -64.39 32.29 -56.27
N GLN A 652 -63.98 33.53 -56.56
CA GLN A 652 -62.65 33.84 -57.07
C GLN A 652 -61.59 33.38 -56.07
N GLN A 653 -60.67 32.53 -56.54
CA GLN A 653 -59.44 32.17 -55.83
C GLN A 653 -58.66 33.45 -55.51
N SER A 654 -58.59 33.83 -54.24
CA SER A 654 -57.56 34.75 -53.76
C SER A 654 -56.25 34.00 -53.66
N THR A 655 -55.37 34.24 -54.62
CA THR A 655 -53.97 33.84 -54.59
C THR A 655 -53.24 34.52 -53.42
N THR A 656 -52.82 33.76 -52.42
CA THR A 656 -51.69 34.12 -51.56
C THR A 656 -50.69 32.97 -51.57
N ALA A 657 -49.49 33.30 -52.06
CA ALA A 657 -48.33 32.44 -52.17
C ALA A 657 -47.49 32.44 -50.88
N SER A 658 -46.68 31.39 -50.73
CA SER A 658 -45.51 31.24 -49.83
C SER A 658 -45.81 31.04 -48.33
N ALA A 659 -45.04 30.27 -47.55
CA ALA A 659 -43.66 29.84 -47.71
C ALA A 659 -43.41 28.48 -47.03
N ALA A 660 -42.25 27.94 -47.35
CA ALA A 660 -41.80 26.58 -47.18
C ALA A 660 -41.18 26.23 -45.81
N THR A 661 -41.07 24.92 -45.57
CA THR A 661 -39.92 24.16 -44.99
C THR A 661 -39.31 24.55 -43.64
N SER A 662 -39.28 23.56 -42.72
CA SER A 662 -38.08 23.06 -41.99
C SER A 662 -38.49 21.86 -41.13
N GLN A 663 -38.09 20.64 -41.47
CA GLN A 663 -36.86 19.93 -41.06
C GLN A 663 -37.05 19.09 -39.79
N ALA A 664 -36.76 17.79 -39.96
CA ALA A 664 -36.55 16.84 -38.89
C ALA A 664 -35.32 17.22 -38.06
N VAL A 665 -35.43 17.08 -36.74
CA VAL A 665 -34.29 17.17 -35.83
C VAL A 665 -34.19 15.82 -35.11
N HIS A 666 -33.12 15.10 -35.44
CA HIS A 666 -32.48 14.15 -34.55
C HIS A 666 -31.95 14.90 -33.33
N ILE A 667 -32.23 14.39 -32.13
CA ILE A 667 -31.42 14.69 -30.95
C ILE A 667 -30.82 13.36 -30.49
N VAL A 668 -29.52 13.45 -30.22
CA VAL A 668 -28.58 12.45 -29.71
C VAL A 668 -29.05 11.86 -28.38
#